data_AF-A0A923BE99-F1
#
_entry.id   AF-A0A923BE99-F1
#
_cell.length_a   1.000
_cell.length_b   1.000
_cell.length_c   1.000
_cell.angle_alpha   90.00
_cell.angle_beta   90.00
_cell.angle_gamma   90.00
#
_symmetry.space_group_name_H-M   'P 1'
#
loop_
_entity.id
_entity.type
_entity.pdbx_description
1 polymer ?
#
loop_
_entity_poly.entity_id
_entity_poly.type
_entity_poly.pdbx_seq_one_letter_code
_entity_poly.pdbx_strand_id
1 'polypeptide(L)'
;MWGVARTAAEIAANYAKPLSGSETGLAGYWRFDEATGTTAADLAPAAAVATQRAIRATETKTFRFDAEEAEDYYFNLLSSAGNALSVRIYRPDGVLVNGPRGLGDFALSDLPQTGTYTVVVEGRHDNSGPAEFSAQLLKASDVATPLILGETASGEILAGQQAVYSFSLAAPRTVVFDSQTYNGSLYWSLEGPRGQEVNQQTLAWADSGYNSNDISLELPAGDYTLRIGGYGDTQGAYAFRLLDTASATAVTLGAETAGQLQPGSETDVYSFAASAGDAFDLSRIVNGGGGSAYFRVIDPSGRQVSGPTYFYDTQPFTVPMTGTYTLLIEGLSYASATEDYSFTLTKTGNTPPPNLGEGTPLTLGETVNGTLADAPALYSFTTSGPRTVYLDSLINASDRYWTLEGPRGIEVDSRAFAYSDAWETYDDLAVELPVAGTYQLRVSGAAGDYSFRLLDLASATPAAVDGELVSGALLPGRETDMFSFAGTAGEKIRLNVGTDANAAIRLIDPFGRQVVGPTSFTTQEFTLAATGTYTLLVEGRIYNGDDADDYAFSLVRPTATPPQALTLGETYEGTIVSSGDVHRYRFTVPADKLVVFDSLIDTWNVNWRLSGPRTQIGGSLYYGDSHERGTLPAALLEAGEYELEIGVDGSSAGEFRFRLLDLLAASTGLPAAGELTEALLSPARETDVYRFTAAAGERFSFDARTAPAYAAVRVIDPFGRDVSGPLNFSDSAFTAELAGTYYLLVEGRSWDNAAERAYGFVLDRPVDPAPAPLAIGATITAAITRPSEKVRLDFTLTEAGSYYLDSLTANGNLLWQLEGPTGVVASDDFYGSDSFEDYGERVLRLGAGNYRLTVSGNNATTGTANFRLLDLANATPLELGRPVSGANDPMQETDAYKLDLTKGQSVYFRALQSHPYASIRIIDPAGKQISSPAGLADR
;
A
#
# COMPACT_ATOMS: atom_id res chain seq x y z
N MET A 1 -46.85 -3.97 -10.82
CA MET A 1 -47.24 -4.07 -9.41
C MET A 1 -48.74 -4.26 -9.30
N TRP A 2 -49.19 -5.23 -8.51
CA TRP A 2 -50.62 -5.52 -8.32
C TRP A 2 -51.03 -5.11 -6.91
N GLY A 3 -52.17 -4.46 -6.76
CA GLY A 3 -52.80 -4.12 -5.47
C GLY A 3 -53.56 -5.30 -4.83
N VAL A 4 -53.44 -6.49 -5.43
CA VAL A 4 -54.00 -7.76 -4.94
C VAL A 4 -52.97 -8.87 -5.10
N ALA A 5 -52.93 -9.83 -4.17
CA ALA A 5 -52.07 -11.00 -4.27
C ALA A 5 -52.44 -11.82 -5.52
N ARG A 6 -51.43 -12.23 -6.30
CA ARG A 6 -51.62 -13.01 -7.53
C ARG A 6 -51.37 -14.49 -7.24
N THR A 7 -52.20 -15.36 -7.79
CA THR A 7 -52.01 -16.81 -7.69
C THR A 7 -50.82 -17.27 -8.53
N ALA A 8 -50.23 -18.42 -8.21
CA ALA A 8 -49.11 -19.00 -8.98
C ALA A 8 -49.45 -19.20 -10.47
N ALA A 9 -50.70 -19.59 -10.78
CA ALA A 9 -51.17 -19.74 -12.16
C ALA A 9 -51.26 -18.39 -12.90
N GLU A 10 -51.70 -17.33 -12.23
CA GLU A 10 -51.76 -15.98 -12.81
C GLU A 10 -50.36 -15.39 -13.01
N ILE A 11 -49.40 -15.68 -12.13
CA ILE A 11 -48.00 -15.27 -12.28
C ILE A 11 -47.39 -16.00 -13.48
N ALA A 12 -47.52 -17.33 -13.54
CA ALA A 12 -47.00 -18.13 -14.65
C ALA A 12 -47.59 -17.74 -16.01
N ALA A 13 -48.86 -17.32 -16.05
CA ALA A 13 -49.50 -16.87 -17.29
C ALA A 13 -48.95 -15.54 -17.84
N ASN A 14 -48.41 -14.68 -16.97
CA ASN A 14 -48.09 -13.28 -17.28
C ASN A 14 -46.61 -12.89 -17.14
N TYR A 15 -45.77 -13.65 -16.42
CA TYR A 15 -44.39 -13.23 -16.09
C TYR A 15 -43.50 -12.94 -17.30
N ALA A 16 -43.76 -13.57 -18.45
CA ALA A 16 -42.97 -13.43 -19.67
C ALA A 16 -43.69 -12.62 -20.77
N LYS A 17 -44.77 -11.91 -20.44
CA LYS A 17 -45.57 -11.16 -21.41
C LYS A 17 -45.74 -9.71 -20.97
N PRO A 18 -45.67 -8.74 -21.90
CA PRO A 18 -46.08 -7.37 -21.61
C PRO A 18 -47.56 -7.36 -21.21
N LEU A 19 -47.87 -6.66 -20.12
CA LEU A 19 -49.24 -6.38 -19.72
C LEU A 19 -49.84 -5.26 -20.59
N SER A 20 -51.16 -5.21 -20.67
CA SER A 20 -51.90 -4.15 -21.36
C SER A 20 -52.01 -2.85 -20.57
N GLY A 21 -51.77 -2.90 -19.24
CA GLY A 21 -51.90 -1.75 -18.34
C GLY A 21 -53.33 -1.54 -17.83
N SER A 22 -54.30 -2.33 -18.29
CA SER A 22 -55.72 -2.21 -17.92
C SER A 22 -56.23 -3.36 -17.05
N GLU A 23 -55.33 -4.23 -16.59
CA GLU A 23 -55.70 -5.41 -15.82
C GLU A 23 -56.29 -5.06 -14.46
N THR A 24 -57.34 -5.80 -14.08
CA THR A 24 -58.03 -5.60 -12.80
C THR A 24 -57.09 -5.88 -11.63
N GLY A 25 -56.91 -4.87 -10.76
CA GLY A 25 -56.01 -4.94 -9.60
C GLY A 25 -54.56 -4.55 -9.91
N LEU A 26 -54.25 -4.07 -11.10
CA LEU A 26 -52.93 -3.51 -11.43
C LEU A 26 -52.80 -2.12 -10.80
N ALA A 27 -51.86 -1.97 -9.88
CA ALA A 27 -51.64 -0.74 -9.09
C ALA A 27 -50.49 0.13 -9.60
N GLY A 28 -49.63 -0.42 -10.46
CA GLY A 28 -48.55 0.32 -11.12
C GLY A 28 -47.92 -0.55 -12.21
N TYR A 29 -47.55 0.03 -13.35
CA TYR A 29 -47.03 -0.70 -14.51
C TYR A 29 -45.91 0.07 -15.21
N TRP A 30 -44.66 -0.27 -14.86
CA TRP A 30 -43.44 0.23 -15.51
C TRP A 30 -42.82 -0.90 -16.31
N ARG A 31 -42.55 -0.66 -17.59
CA ARG A 31 -42.05 -1.70 -18.50
C ARG A 31 -40.53 -1.73 -18.61
N PHE A 32 -39.86 -0.59 -18.40
CA PHE A 32 -38.41 -0.45 -18.51
C PHE A 32 -37.86 -0.96 -19.86
N ASP A 33 -38.70 -0.95 -20.90
CA ASP A 33 -38.39 -1.37 -22.26
C ASP A 33 -38.51 -0.20 -23.26
N GLU A 34 -38.56 1.03 -22.75
CA GLU A 34 -38.56 2.25 -23.55
C GLU A 34 -37.19 2.48 -24.21
N ALA A 35 -37.20 2.70 -25.53
CA ALA A 35 -35.98 2.74 -26.33
C ALA A 35 -35.03 3.92 -26.02
N THR A 36 -35.53 5.00 -25.41
CA THR A 36 -34.78 6.24 -25.10
C THR A 36 -35.44 7.03 -23.96
N GLY A 37 -34.64 7.70 -23.11
CA GLY A 37 -35.12 8.64 -22.08
C GLY A 37 -34.78 8.22 -20.65
N THR A 38 -35.02 9.11 -19.68
CA THR A 38 -34.77 8.88 -18.24
C THR A 38 -36.06 8.65 -17.43
N THR A 39 -37.19 8.43 -18.10
CA THR A 39 -38.51 8.30 -17.46
C THR A 39 -39.17 6.98 -17.89
N ALA A 40 -39.39 6.08 -16.93
CA ALA A 40 -40.36 4.98 -17.09
C ALA A 40 -41.73 5.51 -16.65
N ALA A 41 -42.68 5.61 -17.59
CA ALA A 41 -44.03 6.07 -17.26
C ALA A 41 -44.79 4.95 -16.52
N ASP A 42 -45.51 5.29 -15.46
CA ASP A 42 -46.51 4.37 -14.91
C ASP A 42 -47.68 4.29 -15.88
N LEU A 43 -47.84 3.13 -16.53
CA LEU A 43 -48.89 2.87 -17.50
C LEU A 43 -50.16 2.29 -16.87
N ALA A 44 -50.29 2.31 -15.53
CA ALA A 44 -51.50 1.87 -14.84
C ALA A 44 -52.63 2.92 -14.89
N PRO A 45 -53.92 2.53 -14.72
CA PRO A 45 -55.07 3.40 -14.95
C PRO A 45 -55.21 4.59 -13.98
N ALA A 46 -54.42 4.63 -12.90
CA ALA A 46 -54.49 5.62 -11.82
C ALA A 46 -53.19 6.45 -11.68
N ALA A 47 -52.47 6.69 -12.79
CA ALA A 47 -51.16 7.32 -12.82
C ALA A 47 -51.07 8.66 -12.07
N ALA A 48 -50.45 8.66 -10.89
CA ALA A 48 -49.84 9.85 -10.29
C ALA A 48 -48.38 9.92 -10.76
N VAL A 49 -48.03 10.98 -11.47
CA VAL A 49 -46.67 11.21 -11.97
C VAL A 49 -45.74 11.43 -10.78
N ALA A 50 -44.82 10.49 -10.55
CA ALA A 50 -43.71 10.68 -9.62
C ALA A 50 -42.63 11.54 -10.27
N THR A 51 -42.28 12.67 -9.65
CA THR A 51 -41.05 13.42 -9.95
C THR A 51 -39.88 12.80 -9.17
N GLN A 52 -38.83 12.43 -9.87
CA GLN A 52 -37.59 11.95 -9.27
C GLN A 52 -36.93 13.09 -8.47
N ARG A 53 -36.66 12.86 -7.18
CA ARG A 53 -35.60 13.58 -6.47
C ARG A 53 -34.28 12.89 -6.83
N ALA A 54 -33.34 13.62 -7.41
CA ALA A 54 -31.99 13.12 -7.63
C ALA A 54 -31.36 12.76 -6.27
N ILE A 55 -30.94 11.50 -6.13
CA ILE A 55 -30.10 11.06 -5.00
C ILE A 55 -28.75 10.70 -5.61
N ARG A 56 -27.73 11.48 -5.23
CA ARG A 56 -26.26 11.25 -5.26
C ARG A 56 -25.63 10.79 -6.60
N ALA A 57 -24.53 11.42 -6.97
CA ALA A 57 -23.70 11.01 -8.10
C ALA A 57 -22.87 9.76 -7.73
N THR A 58 -23.51 8.59 -7.68
CA THR A 58 -22.85 7.30 -7.44
C THR A 58 -22.99 6.34 -8.63
N GLU A 59 -23.08 6.86 -9.85
CA GLU A 59 -23.09 6.01 -11.04
C GLU A 59 -21.68 5.50 -11.34
N THR A 60 -21.55 4.19 -11.54
CA THR A 60 -20.33 3.50 -11.94
C THR A 60 -20.39 3.20 -13.44
N LYS A 61 -19.38 3.64 -14.21
CA LYS A 61 -19.21 3.30 -15.62
C LYS A 61 -18.14 2.23 -15.77
N THR A 62 -18.40 1.20 -16.56
CA THR A 62 -17.45 0.13 -16.83
C THR A 62 -17.06 0.09 -18.31
N PHE A 63 -15.77 -0.12 -18.56
CA PHE A 63 -15.16 -0.30 -19.88
C PHE A 63 -14.30 -1.56 -19.87
N ARG A 64 -13.83 -1.99 -21.04
CA ARG A 64 -12.97 -3.17 -21.16
C ARG A 64 -11.96 -3.02 -22.28
N PHE A 65 -10.83 -3.70 -22.15
CA PHE A 65 -9.82 -3.85 -23.19
C PHE A 65 -9.18 -5.24 -23.10
N ASP A 66 -8.68 -5.74 -24.21
CA ASP A 66 -7.94 -7.02 -24.25
C ASP A 66 -6.44 -6.73 -24.24
N ALA A 67 -5.67 -7.51 -23.48
CA ALA A 67 -4.22 -7.40 -23.37
C ALA A 67 -3.58 -8.79 -23.22
N GLU A 68 -2.30 -8.90 -23.59
CA GLU A 68 -1.45 -10.07 -23.32
C GLU A 68 -0.64 -9.89 -22.02
N GLU A 69 -0.15 -11.00 -21.47
CA GLU A 69 0.74 -10.99 -20.29
C GLU A 69 2.04 -10.23 -20.59
N ALA A 70 2.52 -9.46 -19.62
CA ALA A 70 3.66 -8.54 -19.71
C ALA A 70 3.51 -7.38 -20.71
N GLU A 71 2.31 -7.12 -21.25
CA GLU A 71 2.07 -5.92 -22.05
C GLU A 71 1.92 -4.67 -21.19
N ASP A 72 2.32 -3.54 -21.76
CA ASP A 72 2.20 -2.21 -21.15
C ASP A 72 1.15 -1.37 -21.87
N TYR A 73 0.35 -0.63 -21.10
CA TYR A 73 -0.64 0.34 -21.60
C TYR A 73 -0.54 1.66 -20.83
N TYR A 74 -0.97 2.74 -21.45
CA TYR A 74 -1.08 4.06 -20.82
C TYR A 74 -2.52 4.55 -20.89
N PHE A 75 -3.11 4.84 -19.72
CA PHE A 75 -4.40 5.50 -19.60
C PHE A 75 -4.17 7.01 -19.65
N ASN A 76 -4.60 7.64 -20.73
CA ASN A 76 -4.47 9.07 -21.01
C ASN A 76 -5.82 9.77 -20.85
N LEU A 77 -5.97 10.59 -19.81
CA LEU A 77 -7.16 11.41 -19.56
C LEU A 77 -7.09 12.69 -20.41
N LEU A 78 -7.89 12.72 -21.47
CA LEU A 78 -7.96 13.87 -22.38
C LEU A 78 -8.70 15.06 -21.77
N SER A 79 -9.73 14.81 -20.96
CA SER A 79 -10.44 15.86 -20.24
C SER A 79 -11.20 15.32 -19.03
N SER A 80 -11.38 16.20 -18.03
CA SER A 80 -12.31 15.97 -16.91
C SER A 80 -12.96 17.28 -16.48
N ALA A 81 -14.25 17.25 -16.18
CA ALA A 81 -15.00 18.40 -15.66
C ALA A 81 -16.01 17.97 -14.59
N GLY A 82 -16.30 18.85 -13.62
CA GLY A 82 -17.26 18.59 -12.55
C GLY A 82 -16.63 17.98 -11.29
N ASN A 83 -17.34 17.04 -10.65
CA ASN A 83 -16.89 16.41 -9.41
C ASN A 83 -15.77 15.38 -9.62
N ALA A 84 -15.03 15.07 -8.54
CA ALA A 84 -13.93 14.11 -8.59
C ALA A 84 -14.41 12.68 -8.90
N LEU A 85 -13.76 12.05 -9.87
CA LEU A 85 -13.96 10.64 -10.23
C LEU A 85 -12.79 9.79 -9.72
N SER A 86 -13.05 8.50 -9.51
CA SER A 86 -12.08 7.48 -9.18
C SER A 86 -12.05 6.40 -10.25
N VAL A 87 -10.94 5.70 -10.40
CA VAL A 87 -10.79 4.58 -11.33
C VAL A 87 -10.22 3.34 -10.64
N ARG A 88 -10.68 2.17 -11.06
CA ARG A 88 -10.19 0.83 -10.71
C ARG A 88 -10.03 0.01 -11.99
N ILE A 89 -8.96 -0.78 -12.09
CA ILE A 89 -8.73 -1.70 -13.20
C ILE A 89 -8.69 -3.12 -12.64
N TYR A 90 -9.48 -4.02 -13.21
CA TYR A 90 -9.54 -5.43 -12.83
C TYR A 90 -9.02 -6.32 -13.95
N ARG A 91 -8.34 -7.40 -13.56
CA ARG A 91 -7.90 -8.50 -14.42
C ARG A 91 -9.08 -9.28 -15.01
N PRO A 92 -8.82 -10.17 -15.99
CA PRO A 92 -9.80 -11.14 -16.48
C PRO A 92 -10.37 -12.05 -15.39
N ASP A 93 -9.60 -12.35 -14.34
CA ASP A 93 -10.02 -13.15 -13.18
C ASP A 93 -10.88 -12.37 -12.16
N GLY A 94 -11.00 -11.04 -12.32
CA GLY A 94 -11.74 -10.15 -11.43
C GLY A 94 -10.92 -9.58 -10.27
N VAL A 95 -9.61 -9.86 -10.19
CA VAL A 95 -8.73 -9.27 -9.17
C VAL A 95 -8.32 -7.86 -9.60
N LEU A 96 -8.26 -6.95 -8.62
CA LEU A 96 -7.87 -5.56 -8.81
C LEU A 96 -6.38 -5.45 -9.16
N VAL A 97 -6.07 -4.85 -10.31
CA VAL A 97 -4.72 -4.55 -10.79
C VAL A 97 -4.26 -3.18 -10.33
N ASN A 98 -5.16 -2.19 -10.39
CA ASN A 98 -4.83 -0.80 -10.15
C ASN A 98 -6.03 -0.05 -9.57
N GLY A 99 -5.78 0.87 -8.64
CA GLY A 99 -6.80 1.66 -7.94
C GLY A 99 -7.31 0.99 -6.64
N PRO A 100 -8.33 1.56 -5.97
CA PRO A 100 -8.97 2.84 -6.30
C PRO A 100 -8.01 4.02 -6.21
N ARG A 101 -8.03 4.86 -7.23
CA ARG A 101 -7.27 6.12 -7.28
C ARG A 101 -8.12 7.20 -7.94
N GLY A 102 -7.73 8.47 -7.79
CA GLY A 102 -8.35 9.55 -8.57
C GLY A 102 -8.19 9.31 -10.07
N LEU A 103 -9.22 9.64 -10.85
CA LEU A 103 -9.18 9.59 -12.30
C LEU A 103 -8.16 10.63 -12.81
N GLY A 104 -7.20 10.17 -13.59
CA GLY A 104 -6.06 10.94 -14.10
C GLY A 104 -5.20 10.05 -14.98
N ASP A 105 -4.05 10.54 -15.41
CA ASP A 105 -3.14 9.78 -16.27
C ASP A 105 -2.35 8.73 -15.48
N PHE A 106 -2.12 7.56 -16.10
CA PHE A 106 -1.24 6.53 -15.54
C PHE A 106 -0.85 5.43 -16.50
N ALA A 107 0.33 4.86 -16.26
CA ALA A 107 0.77 3.60 -16.86
C ALA A 107 0.14 2.38 -16.17
N LEU A 108 -0.09 1.36 -16.98
CA LEU A 108 -0.42 -0.01 -16.64
C LEU A 108 0.70 -0.87 -17.24
N SER A 109 1.75 -1.10 -16.46
CA SER A 109 2.91 -1.89 -16.91
C SER A 109 2.88 -3.31 -16.36
N ASP A 110 3.54 -4.23 -17.07
CA ASP A 110 3.69 -5.63 -16.73
C ASP A 110 2.35 -6.29 -16.40
N LEU A 111 1.42 -6.23 -17.35
CA LEU A 111 0.08 -6.78 -17.15
C LEU A 111 0.16 -8.28 -16.83
N PRO A 112 -0.35 -8.73 -15.68
CA PRO A 112 0.00 -10.05 -15.14
C PRO A 112 -0.73 -11.24 -15.79
N GLN A 113 -1.58 -11.01 -16.79
CA GLN A 113 -2.40 -12.07 -17.39
C GLN A 113 -2.90 -11.71 -18.78
N THR A 114 -2.88 -12.66 -19.71
CA THR A 114 -3.57 -12.51 -20.99
C THR A 114 -5.10 -12.58 -20.83
N GLY A 115 -5.84 -11.60 -21.35
CA GLY A 115 -7.30 -11.62 -21.44
C GLY A 115 -7.97 -10.23 -21.42
N THR A 116 -9.28 -10.21 -21.15
CA THR A 116 -10.07 -8.98 -21.07
C THR A 116 -10.01 -8.34 -19.69
N TYR A 117 -9.40 -7.17 -19.59
CA TYR A 117 -9.38 -6.33 -18.39
C TYR A 117 -10.62 -5.43 -18.32
N THR A 118 -11.08 -5.12 -17.10
CA THR A 118 -12.23 -4.23 -16.85
C THR A 118 -11.78 -2.93 -16.19
N VAL A 119 -12.11 -1.80 -16.80
CA VAL A 119 -11.90 -0.45 -16.25
C VAL A 119 -13.21 0.00 -15.59
N VAL A 120 -13.16 0.46 -14.35
CA VAL A 120 -14.31 0.90 -13.57
C VAL A 120 -14.07 2.35 -13.16
N VAL A 121 -14.92 3.27 -13.60
CA VAL A 121 -14.86 4.72 -13.28
C VAL A 121 -16.06 5.10 -12.43
N GLU A 122 -15.83 5.71 -11.28
CA GLU A 122 -16.80 5.84 -10.19
C GLU A 122 -16.79 7.25 -9.56
N GLY A 123 -17.95 7.75 -9.15
CA GLY A 123 -18.05 8.94 -8.31
C GLY A 123 -17.74 8.66 -6.84
N ARG A 124 -17.25 9.65 -6.10
CA ARG A 124 -17.13 9.56 -4.64
C ARG A 124 -18.50 9.67 -3.97
N HIS A 125 -18.66 9.04 -2.80
CA HIS A 125 -19.93 8.96 -2.08
C HIS A 125 -20.51 10.31 -1.63
N ASP A 126 -19.66 11.34 -1.55
CA ASP A 126 -19.95 12.72 -1.20
C ASP A 126 -20.25 13.62 -2.43
N ASN A 127 -20.12 13.10 -3.66
CA ASN A 127 -20.41 13.86 -4.87
C ASN A 127 -21.91 14.17 -4.99
N SER A 128 -22.22 15.46 -5.17
CA SER A 128 -23.59 15.99 -5.23
C SER A 128 -24.01 16.50 -6.61
N GLY A 129 -23.13 16.42 -7.63
CA GLY A 129 -23.41 16.86 -9.00
C GLY A 129 -22.73 16.00 -10.09
N PRO A 130 -23.02 16.24 -11.37
CA PRO A 130 -22.45 15.46 -12.48
C PRO A 130 -20.93 15.63 -12.61
N ALA A 131 -20.29 14.63 -13.21
CA ALA A 131 -18.89 14.67 -13.62
C ALA A 131 -18.76 14.08 -15.03
N GLU A 132 -17.97 14.73 -15.88
CA GLU A 132 -17.71 14.36 -17.26
C GLU A 132 -16.22 14.03 -17.43
N PHE A 133 -15.90 13.03 -18.25
CA PHE A 133 -14.52 12.72 -18.60
C PHE A 133 -14.42 12.18 -20.03
N SER A 134 -13.23 12.34 -20.62
CA SER A 134 -12.83 11.62 -21.83
C SER A 134 -11.40 11.12 -21.67
N ALA A 135 -11.14 9.89 -22.14
CA ALA A 135 -9.85 9.24 -21.99
C ALA A 135 -9.54 8.34 -23.19
N GLN A 136 -8.26 8.04 -23.38
CA GLN A 136 -7.72 7.07 -24.34
C GLN A 136 -6.89 6.03 -23.59
N LEU A 137 -6.92 4.80 -24.08
CA LEU A 137 -5.99 3.75 -23.65
C LEU A 137 -5.04 3.50 -24.82
N LEU A 138 -3.75 3.74 -24.59
CA LEU A 138 -2.69 3.59 -25.58
C LEU A 138 -1.90 2.33 -25.24
N LYS A 139 -1.73 1.41 -26.18
CA LYS A 139 -0.80 0.28 -26.00
C LYS A 139 0.62 0.81 -26.10
N ALA A 140 1.41 0.65 -25.05
CA ALA A 140 2.84 0.95 -25.14
C ALA A 140 3.49 -0.18 -25.96
N SER A 141 4.01 0.15 -27.14
CA SER A 141 4.67 -0.85 -27.99
C SER A 141 6.18 -0.88 -27.70
N ASP A 142 6.59 -1.83 -26.88
CA ASP A 142 8.00 -2.12 -26.57
C ASP A 142 8.61 -3.11 -27.58
N VAL A 143 8.34 -2.97 -28.89
CA VAL A 143 9.07 -3.77 -29.88
C VAL A 143 10.45 -3.16 -30.06
N ALA A 144 11.46 -3.83 -29.49
CA ALA A 144 12.84 -3.41 -29.62
C ALA A 144 13.24 -3.35 -31.10
N THR A 145 13.62 -2.16 -31.56
CA THR A 145 14.16 -1.95 -32.90
C THR A 145 15.67 -2.22 -32.86
N PRO A 146 16.25 -3.04 -33.76
CA PRO A 146 17.70 -3.20 -33.82
C PRO A 146 18.40 -1.85 -34.07
N LEU A 147 19.38 -1.51 -33.24
CA LEU A 147 20.22 -0.33 -33.40
C LEU A 147 21.55 -0.73 -34.04
N ILE A 148 21.93 -0.03 -35.10
CA ILE A 148 23.23 -0.18 -35.76
C ILE A 148 24.11 0.99 -35.32
N LEU A 149 25.25 0.68 -34.68
CA LEU A 149 26.19 1.70 -34.23
C LEU A 149 26.67 2.54 -35.43
N GLY A 150 26.69 3.87 -35.26
CA GLY A 150 27.05 4.84 -36.28
C GLY A 150 25.91 5.30 -37.20
N GLU A 151 24.77 4.59 -37.24
CA GLU A 151 23.61 5.00 -38.06
C GLU A 151 22.61 5.83 -37.26
N THR A 152 21.93 6.78 -37.94
CA THR A 152 20.89 7.61 -37.31
C THR A 152 19.63 6.81 -37.04
N ALA A 153 19.26 6.70 -35.76
CA ALA A 153 17.97 6.22 -35.31
C ALA A 153 17.06 7.41 -35.03
N SER A 154 15.83 7.41 -35.53
CA SER A 154 14.87 8.50 -35.29
C SER A 154 13.44 7.99 -35.14
N GLY A 155 12.57 8.79 -34.55
CA GLY A 155 11.18 8.46 -34.28
C GLY A 155 10.42 9.60 -33.61
N GLU A 156 9.22 9.29 -33.12
CA GLU A 156 8.35 10.19 -32.37
C GLU A 156 7.89 9.49 -31.10
N ILE A 157 8.02 10.17 -29.95
CA ILE A 157 7.47 9.72 -28.66
C ILE A 157 6.06 10.30 -28.52
N LEU A 158 5.09 9.43 -28.27
CA LEU A 158 3.74 9.80 -27.84
C LEU A 158 3.60 9.74 -26.32
N ALA A 159 2.51 10.28 -25.76
CA ALA A 159 2.31 10.33 -24.32
C ALA A 159 2.31 8.93 -23.69
N GLY A 160 3.19 8.73 -22.70
CA GLY A 160 3.36 7.44 -22.03
C GLY A 160 4.08 6.36 -22.84
N GLN A 161 4.59 6.68 -24.03
CA GLN A 161 5.37 5.76 -24.87
C GLN A 161 6.87 5.88 -24.55
N GLN A 162 7.59 4.76 -24.71
CA GLN A 162 9.03 4.74 -24.88
C GLN A 162 9.37 4.12 -26.24
N ALA A 163 10.42 4.61 -26.88
CA ALA A 163 11.04 3.91 -28.00
C ALA A 163 12.18 3.03 -27.48
N VAL A 164 12.18 1.77 -27.88
CA VAL A 164 13.14 0.77 -27.39
C VAL A 164 14.02 0.32 -28.54
N TYR A 165 15.33 0.32 -28.31
CA TYR A 165 16.37 -0.10 -29.23
C TYR A 165 17.21 -1.20 -28.61
N SER A 166 17.71 -2.14 -29.42
CA SER A 166 18.60 -3.21 -28.95
C SER A 166 19.83 -3.36 -29.82
N PHE A 167 20.99 -3.64 -29.21
CA PHE A 167 22.23 -3.98 -29.91
C PHE A 167 23.09 -4.90 -29.05
N SER A 168 24.07 -5.55 -29.68
CA SER A 168 25.01 -6.46 -29.00
C SER A 168 26.45 -6.08 -29.31
N LEU A 169 27.32 -6.08 -28.30
CA LEU A 169 28.76 -5.88 -28.45
C LEU A 169 29.49 -7.21 -28.31
N ALA A 170 30.26 -7.61 -29.33
CA ALA A 170 31.04 -8.85 -29.31
C ALA A 170 32.33 -8.75 -28.46
N ALA A 171 32.78 -7.54 -28.17
CA ALA A 171 33.95 -7.21 -27.37
C ALA A 171 33.68 -5.85 -26.71
N PRO A 172 34.39 -5.49 -25.62
CA PRO A 172 34.27 -4.16 -25.03
C PRO A 172 34.50 -3.05 -26.06
N ARG A 173 33.71 -1.98 -26.00
CA ARG A 173 33.80 -0.80 -26.87
C ARG A 173 33.64 0.47 -26.07
N THR A 174 34.32 1.52 -26.49
CA THR A 174 34.01 2.89 -26.05
C THR A 174 33.05 3.48 -27.06
N VAL A 175 31.88 3.94 -26.58
CA VAL A 175 30.87 4.57 -27.43
C VAL A 175 30.51 5.95 -26.91
N VAL A 176 29.98 6.80 -27.79
CA VAL A 176 29.48 8.13 -27.47
C VAL A 176 28.06 8.28 -28.02
N PHE A 177 27.15 8.82 -27.21
CA PHE A 177 25.77 9.08 -27.64
C PHE A 177 25.69 10.47 -28.29
N ASP A 178 25.38 10.51 -29.58
CA ASP A 178 25.18 11.74 -30.39
C ASP A 178 23.69 12.02 -30.49
N SER A 179 23.21 13.03 -29.79
CA SER A 179 21.80 13.20 -29.45
C SER A 179 20.95 13.73 -30.59
N GLN A 180 21.53 14.42 -31.58
CA GLN A 180 20.91 15.10 -32.74
C GLN A 180 19.55 15.80 -32.51
N THR A 181 19.16 16.04 -31.25
CA THR A 181 17.82 16.44 -30.82
C THR A 181 17.93 17.36 -29.61
N TYR A 182 17.51 18.61 -29.75
CA TYR A 182 17.43 19.54 -28.64
C TYR A 182 16.06 19.49 -27.95
N ASN A 183 15.87 18.51 -27.07
CA ASN A 183 14.65 18.41 -26.26
C ASN A 183 14.99 18.03 -24.81
N GLY A 184 14.79 18.96 -23.88
CA GLY A 184 15.06 18.75 -22.45
C GLY A 184 13.97 17.94 -21.72
N SER A 185 12.85 17.68 -22.38
CA SER A 185 11.74 16.87 -21.84
C SER A 185 11.77 15.42 -22.31
N LEU A 186 12.63 15.11 -23.31
CA LEU A 186 12.95 13.75 -23.71
C LEU A 186 14.26 13.31 -23.06
N TYR A 187 14.31 12.04 -22.65
CA TYR A 187 15.48 11.43 -22.05
C TYR A 187 15.83 10.12 -22.72
N TRP A 188 17.06 9.68 -22.51
CA TRP A 188 17.53 8.36 -22.87
C TRP A 188 18.06 7.60 -21.65
N SER A 189 17.95 6.28 -21.72
CA SER A 189 18.53 5.35 -20.77
C SER A 189 19.22 4.23 -21.52
N LEU A 190 20.27 3.67 -20.93
CA LEU A 190 20.97 2.51 -21.46
C LEU A 190 21.09 1.47 -20.34
N GLU A 191 20.67 0.25 -20.66
CA GLU A 191 20.82 -0.92 -19.81
C GLU A 191 21.64 -1.98 -20.56
N GLY A 192 22.53 -2.65 -19.87
CA GLY A 192 23.42 -3.66 -20.43
C GLY A 192 23.75 -4.79 -19.45
N PRO A 193 24.84 -5.54 -19.69
CA PRO A 193 25.25 -6.66 -18.83
C PRO A 193 25.61 -6.26 -17.39
N ARG A 194 25.92 -4.97 -17.17
CA ARG A 194 26.14 -4.40 -15.85
C ARG A 194 24.84 -3.81 -15.26
N GLY A 195 23.67 -4.05 -15.83
CA GLY A 195 22.45 -3.33 -15.47
C GLY A 195 22.47 -1.92 -16.05
N GLN A 196 22.03 -0.92 -15.28
CA GLN A 196 21.89 0.45 -15.77
C GLN A 196 23.26 1.11 -16.02
N GLU A 197 23.51 1.50 -17.27
CA GLU A 197 24.70 2.24 -17.72
C GLU A 197 24.42 3.75 -17.79
N VAL A 198 23.22 4.13 -18.25
CA VAL A 198 22.74 5.53 -18.28
C VAL A 198 21.30 5.57 -17.78
N ASN A 199 21.00 6.51 -16.89
CA ASN A 199 19.68 6.67 -16.28
C ASN A 199 19.06 8.02 -16.62
N GLN A 200 18.06 8.03 -17.51
CA GLN A 200 17.21 9.18 -17.82
C GLN A 200 17.98 10.49 -18.08
N GLN A 201 19.06 10.42 -18.85
CA GLN A 201 19.79 11.61 -19.25
C GLN A 201 19.01 12.33 -20.36
N THR A 202 18.84 13.66 -20.25
CA THR A 202 18.05 14.41 -21.24
C THR A 202 18.77 14.50 -22.60
N LEU A 203 18.01 14.51 -23.69
CA LEU A 203 18.59 14.64 -25.04
C LEU A 203 19.26 16.00 -25.26
N ALA A 204 18.74 17.08 -24.68
CA ALA A 204 19.32 18.42 -24.83
C ALA A 204 20.76 18.57 -24.29
N TRP A 205 21.16 17.70 -23.35
CA TRP A 205 22.44 17.75 -22.63
C TRP A 205 23.18 16.40 -22.68
N ALA A 206 22.89 15.54 -23.65
CA ALA A 206 23.57 14.26 -23.75
C ALA A 206 25.01 14.41 -24.27
N ASP A 207 25.22 15.31 -25.23
CA ASP A 207 26.50 15.60 -25.91
C ASP A 207 26.74 17.11 -26.04
N SER A 208 27.68 17.51 -26.91
CA SER A 208 28.05 18.89 -27.24
C SER A 208 28.76 19.65 -26.10
N GLY A 209 29.01 20.95 -26.32
CA GLY A 209 29.60 21.85 -25.32
C GLY A 209 28.77 22.11 -24.07
N TYR A 210 27.50 21.65 -24.02
CA TYR A 210 26.62 21.85 -22.86
C TYR A 210 26.81 20.80 -21.76
N ASN A 211 27.47 19.68 -22.04
CA ASN A 211 27.77 18.66 -21.04
C ASN A 211 29.25 18.69 -20.67
N SER A 212 29.64 19.29 -19.55
CA SER A 212 31.07 19.35 -19.17
C SER A 212 31.64 18.01 -18.68
N ASN A 213 30.80 16.98 -18.46
CA ASN A 213 31.26 15.68 -17.99
C ASN A 213 31.91 14.87 -19.12
N ASP A 214 32.63 13.80 -18.76
CA ASP A 214 33.02 12.78 -19.72
C ASP A 214 31.76 12.10 -20.26
N ILE A 215 31.63 12.07 -21.58
CA ILE A 215 30.49 11.50 -22.30
C ILE A 215 30.79 10.12 -22.90
N SER A 216 32.02 9.63 -22.70
CA SER A 216 32.48 8.36 -23.22
C SER A 216 31.96 7.22 -22.34
N LEU A 217 31.35 6.22 -22.97
CA LEU A 217 30.83 5.04 -22.28
C LEU A 217 31.68 3.83 -22.64
N GLU A 218 32.45 3.34 -21.67
CA GLU A 218 33.17 2.08 -21.78
C GLU A 218 32.21 0.92 -21.49
N LEU A 219 31.70 0.29 -22.55
CA LEU A 219 30.70 -0.77 -22.49
C LEU A 219 31.38 -2.14 -22.65
N PRO A 220 31.17 -3.11 -21.74
CA PRO A 220 31.64 -4.48 -21.93
C PRO A 220 30.96 -5.21 -23.12
N ALA A 221 31.42 -6.42 -23.42
CA ALA A 221 30.72 -7.28 -24.36
C ALA A 221 29.38 -7.75 -23.78
N GLY A 222 28.33 -7.80 -24.60
CA GLY A 222 27.02 -8.31 -24.24
C GLY A 222 25.88 -7.57 -24.92
N ASP A 223 24.66 -7.83 -24.46
CA ASP A 223 23.43 -7.28 -25.02
C ASP A 223 22.99 -6.02 -24.28
N TYR A 224 22.52 -5.04 -25.05
CA TYR A 224 22.14 -3.72 -24.57
C TYR A 224 20.74 -3.34 -25.03
N THR A 225 20.02 -2.68 -24.14
CA THR A 225 18.73 -2.04 -24.42
C THR A 225 18.85 -0.54 -24.20
N LEU A 226 18.59 0.25 -25.24
CA LEU A 226 18.55 1.71 -25.19
C LEU A 226 17.09 2.16 -25.28
N ARG A 227 16.66 3.01 -24.35
CA ARG A 227 15.29 3.54 -24.30
C ARG A 227 15.30 5.05 -24.48
N ILE A 228 14.43 5.56 -25.36
CA ILE A 228 14.08 6.99 -25.44
C ILE A 228 12.68 7.17 -24.85
N GLY A 229 12.51 8.09 -23.91
CA GLY A 229 11.22 8.37 -23.28
C GLY A 229 10.99 9.86 -23.03
N GLY A 230 9.78 10.21 -22.61
CA GLY A 230 9.41 11.57 -22.20
C GLY A 230 9.06 11.65 -20.72
N TYR A 231 9.32 12.79 -20.06
CA TYR A 231 8.80 13.03 -18.72
C TYR A 231 7.29 13.29 -18.76
N GLY A 232 6.50 12.56 -17.98
CA GLY A 232 5.04 12.70 -17.96
C GLY A 232 4.39 12.35 -19.30
N ASP A 233 3.54 13.24 -19.81
CA ASP A 233 2.84 13.13 -21.09
C ASP A 233 3.61 13.77 -22.27
N THR A 234 4.91 14.06 -22.08
CA THR A 234 5.75 14.69 -23.11
C THR A 234 5.71 13.90 -24.42
N GLN A 235 5.48 14.63 -25.51
CA GLN A 235 5.52 14.12 -26.87
C GLN A 235 6.59 14.86 -27.67
N GLY A 236 7.19 14.21 -28.65
CA GLY A 236 8.14 14.87 -29.54
C GLY A 236 8.94 13.93 -30.42
N ALA A 237 9.38 14.46 -31.57
CA ALA A 237 10.33 13.78 -32.43
C ALA A 237 11.72 13.71 -31.79
N TYR A 238 12.45 12.65 -32.08
CA TYR A 238 13.84 12.47 -31.72
C TYR A 238 14.62 11.84 -32.87
N ALA A 239 15.92 12.07 -32.91
CA ALA A 239 16.92 11.44 -33.76
C ALA A 239 18.23 11.34 -32.97
N PHE A 240 18.99 10.26 -33.02
CA PHE A 240 20.30 10.11 -32.36
C PHE A 240 21.19 9.11 -33.11
N ARG A 241 22.48 9.05 -32.75
CA ARG A 241 23.44 7.99 -33.13
C ARG A 241 24.17 7.48 -31.90
N LEU A 242 24.57 6.21 -31.92
CA LEU A 242 25.54 5.67 -30.97
C LEU A 242 26.85 5.40 -31.71
N LEU A 243 27.87 6.22 -31.46
CA LEU A 243 29.12 6.24 -32.22
C LEU A 243 30.17 5.35 -31.55
N ASP A 244 30.73 4.37 -32.28
CA ASP A 244 31.89 3.60 -31.84
C ASP A 244 33.18 4.37 -32.12
N THR A 245 33.96 4.70 -31.08
CA THR A 245 35.21 5.46 -31.26
C THR A 245 36.26 4.69 -32.07
N ALA A 246 36.17 3.36 -32.14
CA ALA A 246 37.06 2.55 -32.98
C ALA A 246 36.80 2.73 -34.48
N SER A 247 35.68 3.34 -34.89
CA SER A 247 35.35 3.66 -36.28
C SER A 247 35.89 5.02 -36.76
N ALA A 248 36.62 5.73 -35.89
CA ALA A 248 37.10 7.08 -36.12
C ALA A 248 38.01 7.23 -37.36
N THR A 249 37.81 8.30 -38.12
CA THR A 249 38.61 8.61 -39.31
C THR A 249 40.00 9.11 -38.93
N ALA A 250 41.07 8.48 -39.43
CA ALA A 250 42.43 8.89 -39.11
C ALA A 250 42.77 10.27 -39.69
N VAL A 251 43.29 11.19 -38.85
CA VAL A 251 43.82 12.49 -39.30
C VAL A 251 45.33 12.44 -39.54
N THR A 252 45.76 13.15 -40.58
CA THR A 252 47.19 13.30 -40.88
C THR A 252 47.71 14.58 -40.21
N LEU A 253 48.66 14.45 -39.28
CA LEU A 253 49.22 15.60 -38.55
C LEU A 253 49.78 16.67 -39.50
N GLY A 254 49.45 17.93 -39.22
CA GLY A 254 49.86 19.11 -39.98
C GLY A 254 49.14 19.31 -41.33
N ALA A 255 48.28 18.38 -41.75
CA ALA A 255 47.44 18.54 -42.93
C ALA A 255 46.07 19.12 -42.56
N GLU A 256 45.45 19.83 -43.51
CA GLU A 256 44.06 20.25 -43.39
C GLU A 256 43.13 19.03 -43.47
N THR A 257 42.28 18.88 -42.46
CA THR A 257 41.15 17.96 -42.44
C THR A 257 39.88 18.79 -42.51
N ALA A 258 39.02 18.49 -43.47
CA ALA A 258 37.72 19.14 -43.63
C ALA A 258 36.59 18.12 -43.47
N GLY A 259 35.49 18.57 -42.90
CA GLY A 259 34.27 17.78 -42.67
C GLY A 259 33.04 18.68 -42.68
N GLN A 260 31.89 18.07 -42.47
CA GLN A 260 30.60 18.76 -42.49
C GLN A 260 29.68 18.09 -41.48
N LEU A 261 29.14 18.87 -40.54
CA LEU A 261 28.13 18.43 -39.59
C LEU A 261 26.75 18.54 -40.23
N GLN A 262 26.08 17.40 -40.49
CA GLN A 262 24.75 17.30 -41.07
C GLN A 262 23.87 16.24 -40.34
N PRO A 263 22.92 16.66 -39.48
CA PRO A 263 22.58 18.04 -39.14
C PRO A 263 23.70 18.74 -38.36
N GLY A 264 23.64 20.06 -38.22
CA GLY A 264 24.67 20.83 -37.50
C GLY A 264 24.85 20.44 -36.03
N SER A 265 23.94 19.63 -35.47
CA SER A 265 23.98 19.06 -34.13
C SER A 265 24.68 17.71 -34.05
N GLU A 266 25.17 17.16 -35.17
CA GLU A 266 25.84 15.87 -35.16
C GLU A 266 27.26 15.94 -34.61
N THR A 267 27.86 14.77 -34.36
CA THR A 267 29.27 14.63 -33.99
C THR A 267 30.07 13.84 -35.02
N ASP A 268 31.20 14.38 -35.45
CA ASP A 268 32.18 13.68 -36.29
C ASP A 268 33.35 13.15 -35.45
N VAL A 269 33.82 11.94 -35.78
CA VAL A 269 34.81 11.20 -34.99
C VAL A 269 36.10 10.98 -35.78
N TYR A 270 37.22 11.47 -35.25
CA TYR A 270 38.56 11.37 -35.83
C TYR A 270 39.54 10.66 -34.90
N SER A 271 40.64 10.13 -35.45
CA SER A 271 41.69 9.48 -34.65
C SER A 271 43.10 9.94 -35.02
N PHE A 272 44.00 10.00 -34.04
CA PHE A 272 45.41 10.30 -34.25
C PHE A 272 46.31 9.53 -33.29
N ALA A 273 47.51 9.18 -33.73
CA ALA A 273 48.51 8.56 -32.86
C ALA A 273 49.33 9.62 -32.14
N ALA A 274 49.62 9.39 -30.85
CA ALA A 274 50.47 10.25 -30.05
C ALA A 274 51.35 9.45 -29.08
N SER A 275 52.45 10.07 -28.67
CA SER A 275 53.30 9.59 -27.59
C SER A 275 52.99 10.33 -26.29
N ALA A 276 53.17 9.64 -25.15
CA ALA A 276 53.03 10.24 -23.82
C ALA A 276 53.85 11.54 -23.70
N GLY A 277 53.19 12.60 -23.24
CA GLY A 277 53.76 13.94 -23.10
C GLY A 277 53.69 14.81 -24.36
N ASP A 278 53.21 14.31 -25.50
CA ASP A 278 53.06 15.11 -26.71
C ASP A 278 52.12 16.29 -26.47
N ALA A 279 52.48 17.45 -27.03
CA ALA A 279 51.66 18.65 -27.06
C ALA A 279 51.16 18.90 -28.49
N PHE A 280 49.88 19.26 -28.63
CA PHE A 280 49.21 19.51 -29.90
C PHE A 280 48.48 20.85 -29.88
N ASP A 281 48.44 21.48 -31.05
CA ASP A 281 47.55 22.60 -31.37
C ASP A 281 46.49 22.10 -32.36
N LEU A 282 45.21 22.23 -32.00
CA LEU A 282 44.09 22.06 -32.92
C LEU A 282 43.72 23.45 -33.46
N SER A 283 44.09 23.74 -34.70
CA SER A 283 43.86 25.04 -35.33
C SER A 283 42.73 24.97 -36.34
N ARG A 284 41.68 25.77 -36.12
CA ARG A 284 40.61 25.99 -37.11
C ARG A 284 41.11 26.75 -38.34
N ILE A 285 40.63 26.38 -39.53
CA ILE A 285 41.01 27.03 -40.80
C ILE A 285 39.84 27.81 -41.43
N VAL A 286 38.64 27.22 -41.55
CA VAL A 286 37.49 27.90 -42.18
C VAL A 286 36.86 28.94 -41.24
N ASN A 287 36.86 30.20 -41.68
CA ASN A 287 36.28 31.37 -41.00
C ASN A 287 34.77 31.61 -41.27
N GLY A 288 34.08 30.68 -41.95
CA GLY A 288 32.73 30.91 -42.51
C GLY A 288 31.69 29.79 -42.37
N GLY A 289 32.01 28.70 -41.68
CA GLY A 289 31.14 27.57 -41.35
C GLY A 289 31.75 26.89 -40.12
N GLY A 290 30.94 26.26 -39.25
CA GLY A 290 31.40 25.69 -37.98
C GLY A 290 31.41 26.70 -36.83
N GLY A 291 30.60 27.76 -36.92
CA GLY A 291 30.58 28.88 -35.98
C GLY A 291 30.14 28.52 -34.56
N SER A 292 29.79 27.26 -34.28
CA SER A 292 29.24 26.86 -32.99
C SER A 292 29.80 25.56 -32.40
N ALA A 293 30.63 24.82 -33.15
CA ALA A 293 31.12 23.50 -32.75
C ALA A 293 32.07 23.51 -31.53
N TYR A 294 32.19 22.36 -30.88
CA TYR A 294 33.12 22.06 -29.80
C TYR A 294 34.03 20.90 -30.20
N PHE A 295 35.13 20.72 -29.48
CA PHE A 295 35.92 19.50 -29.60
C PHE A 295 36.22 18.87 -28.25
N ARG A 296 36.39 17.54 -28.28
CA ARG A 296 36.91 16.73 -27.17
C ARG A 296 38.01 15.82 -27.66
N VAL A 297 38.90 15.49 -26.73
CA VAL A 297 39.94 14.47 -26.97
C VAL A 297 39.75 13.38 -25.94
N ILE A 298 39.55 12.16 -26.44
CA ILE A 298 39.41 10.93 -25.66
C ILE A 298 40.69 10.12 -25.83
N ASP A 299 41.22 9.62 -24.73
CA ASP A 299 42.44 8.83 -24.69
C ASP A 299 42.22 7.37 -25.14
N PRO A 300 43.30 6.61 -25.39
CA PRO A 300 43.21 5.21 -25.82
C PRO A 300 42.51 4.26 -24.83
N SER A 301 42.34 4.65 -23.57
CA SER A 301 41.57 3.86 -22.60
C SER A 301 40.07 4.12 -22.68
N GLY A 302 39.66 5.29 -23.21
CA GLY A 302 38.26 5.72 -23.25
C GLY A 302 37.97 6.95 -22.40
N ARG A 303 38.96 7.51 -21.70
CA ARG A 303 38.80 8.68 -20.83
C ARG A 303 38.97 9.98 -21.60
N GLN A 304 38.10 10.96 -21.36
CA GLN A 304 38.27 12.32 -21.86
C GLN A 304 39.46 13.02 -21.19
N VAL A 305 40.42 13.50 -22.00
CA VAL A 305 41.63 14.21 -21.55
C VAL A 305 41.66 15.69 -21.93
N SER A 306 40.79 16.12 -22.85
CA SER A 306 40.64 17.53 -23.22
C SER A 306 39.22 17.81 -23.71
N GLY A 307 38.79 19.06 -23.57
CA GLY A 307 37.45 19.50 -23.91
C GLY A 307 36.40 19.18 -22.85
N PRO A 308 35.11 19.49 -23.12
CA PRO A 308 34.64 20.13 -24.34
C PRO A 308 35.15 21.57 -24.42
N THR A 309 35.76 21.93 -25.55
CA THR A 309 36.30 23.27 -25.78
C THR A 309 35.72 23.85 -27.05
N TYR A 310 35.31 25.11 -26.99
CA TYR A 310 34.71 25.79 -28.14
C TYR A 310 35.70 25.87 -29.31
N PHE A 311 35.29 25.46 -30.50
CA PHE A 311 36.16 25.29 -31.66
C PHE A 311 36.22 26.59 -32.49
N TYR A 312 36.81 27.65 -31.91
CA TYR A 312 36.83 28.99 -32.52
C TYR A 312 38.20 29.45 -33.04
N ASP A 313 39.31 29.00 -32.45
CA ASP A 313 40.68 29.37 -32.82
C ASP A 313 41.66 28.18 -32.70
N THR A 314 42.92 28.45 -32.38
CA THR A 314 43.92 27.43 -32.07
C THR A 314 43.85 27.07 -30.60
N GLN A 315 43.56 25.80 -30.32
CA GLN A 315 43.40 25.27 -28.98
C GLN A 315 44.52 24.27 -28.65
N PRO A 316 45.38 24.57 -27.64
CA PRO A 316 46.44 23.67 -27.25
C PRO A 316 45.94 22.58 -26.29
N PHE A 317 46.49 21.37 -26.40
CA PHE A 317 46.30 20.31 -25.41
C PHE A 317 47.52 19.39 -25.33
N THR A 318 47.64 18.66 -24.22
CA THR A 318 48.72 17.67 -23.99
C THR A 318 48.12 16.32 -23.70
N VAL A 319 48.80 15.26 -24.12
CA VAL A 319 48.33 13.88 -23.94
C VAL A 319 49.21 13.10 -22.96
N PRO A 320 48.64 12.43 -21.93
CA PRO A 320 49.44 11.80 -20.88
C PRO A 320 49.99 10.42 -21.24
N MET A 321 49.34 9.68 -22.15
CA MET A 321 49.70 8.30 -22.51
C MET A 321 50.07 8.17 -23.99
N THR A 322 50.83 7.12 -24.32
CA THR A 322 51.09 6.73 -25.70
C THR A 322 49.94 5.89 -26.22
N GLY A 323 49.43 6.20 -27.41
CA GLY A 323 48.42 5.38 -28.08
C GLY A 323 47.66 6.14 -29.17
N THR A 324 46.49 5.61 -29.54
CA THR A 324 45.57 6.25 -30.49
C THR A 324 44.49 7.00 -29.74
N TYR A 325 44.45 8.32 -29.94
CA TYR A 325 43.46 9.22 -29.36
C TYR A 325 42.30 9.42 -30.33
N THR A 326 41.12 9.68 -29.78
CA THR A 326 39.92 10.06 -30.54
C THR A 326 39.66 11.55 -30.37
N LEU A 327 39.47 12.27 -31.48
CA LEU A 327 39.07 13.67 -31.53
C LEU A 327 37.61 13.73 -31.99
N LEU A 328 36.74 14.28 -31.15
CA LEU A 328 35.35 14.56 -31.51
C LEU A 328 35.24 16.01 -31.98
N ILE A 329 34.55 16.23 -33.09
CA ILE A 329 34.07 17.56 -33.51
C ILE A 329 32.56 17.55 -33.38
N GLU A 330 32.06 18.27 -32.38
CA GLU A 330 30.67 18.18 -31.91
C GLU A 330 29.91 19.47 -32.27
N GLY A 331 28.77 19.32 -32.95
CA GLY A 331 27.81 20.39 -33.13
C GLY A 331 27.17 20.87 -31.83
N LEU A 332 26.54 22.04 -31.85
CA LEU A 332 25.63 22.40 -30.76
C LEU A 332 24.35 21.57 -30.87
N SER A 333 23.83 21.07 -29.75
CA SER A 333 22.65 20.20 -29.74
C SER A 333 21.40 20.82 -30.40
N TYR A 334 21.28 22.14 -30.47
CA TYR A 334 20.20 22.86 -31.16
C TYR A 334 20.49 23.28 -32.61
N ALA A 335 21.69 23.02 -33.13
CA ALA A 335 22.06 23.40 -34.48
C ALA A 335 21.37 22.49 -35.51
N SER A 336 20.47 23.05 -36.32
CA SER A 336 19.71 22.29 -37.32
C SER A 336 20.23 22.45 -38.75
N ALA A 337 20.95 23.53 -39.03
CA ALA A 337 21.55 23.78 -40.33
C ALA A 337 22.88 23.03 -40.46
N THR A 338 23.20 22.54 -41.65
CA THR A 338 24.50 21.96 -41.96
C THR A 338 25.64 22.95 -41.68
N GLU A 339 26.71 22.48 -41.04
CA GLU A 339 27.90 23.30 -40.74
C GLU A 339 29.18 22.67 -41.31
N ASP A 340 29.83 23.34 -42.27
CA ASP A 340 31.17 22.94 -42.75
C ASP A 340 32.24 23.30 -41.71
N TYR A 341 33.25 22.47 -41.52
CA TYR A 341 34.42 22.81 -40.71
C TYR A 341 35.72 22.33 -41.35
N SER A 342 36.84 22.96 -40.99
CA SER A 342 38.16 22.37 -41.24
C SER A 342 39.18 22.81 -40.20
N PHE A 343 40.15 21.92 -39.95
CA PHE A 343 41.19 22.08 -38.95
C PHE A 343 42.53 21.51 -39.43
N THR A 344 43.62 21.98 -38.81
CA THR A 344 44.90 21.26 -38.78
C THR A 344 45.19 20.82 -37.35
N LEU A 345 45.61 19.58 -37.16
CA LEU A 345 46.15 19.10 -35.89
C LEU A 345 47.68 19.09 -35.96
N THR A 346 48.36 19.96 -35.22
CA THR A 346 49.82 20.13 -35.30
C THR A 346 50.48 19.75 -33.99
N LYS A 347 51.46 18.85 -34.03
CA LYS A 347 52.31 18.56 -32.86
C LYS A 347 53.29 19.71 -32.63
N THR A 348 53.26 20.31 -31.44
CA THR A 348 54.06 21.49 -31.08
C THR A 348 55.25 21.17 -30.18
N GLY A 349 55.23 20.03 -29.48
CA GLY A 349 56.30 19.60 -28.60
C GLY A 349 56.06 18.26 -27.93
N ASN A 350 56.93 17.90 -26.99
CA ASN A 350 56.76 16.78 -26.07
C ASN A 350 57.40 17.15 -24.72
N THR A 351 56.62 17.05 -23.65
CA THR A 351 57.07 17.16 -22.26
C THR A 351 56.85 15.81 -21.61
N PRO A 352 57.92 15.02 -21.36
CA PRO A 352 57.78 13.68 -20.78
C PRO A 352 56.96 13.71 -19.47
N PRO A 353 56.05 12.74 -19.25
CA PRO A 353 55.34 12.62 -17.98
C PRO A 353 56.31 12.45 -16.79
N PRO A 354 55.86 12.76 -15.56
CA PRO A 354 56.63 12.49 -14.35
C PRO A 354 57.10 11.03 -14.28
N ASN A 355 58.27 10.80 -13.69
CA ASN A 355 58.73 9.43 -13.45
C ASN A 355 57.95 8.80 -12.29
N LEU A 356 56.90 8.06 -12.61
CA LEU A 356 56.03 7.38 -11.64
C LEU A 356 56.73 6.26 -10.85
N GLY A 357 57.96 5.87 -11.24
CA GLY A 357 58.76 4.89 -10.51
C GLY A 357 59.48 5.47 -9.27
N GLU A 358 59.51 6.79 -9.08
CA GLU A 358 60.12 7.42 -7.91
C GLU A 358 59.29 7.15 -6.63
N GLY A 359 59.97 7.00 -5.49
CA GLY A 359 59.32 6.77 -4.19
C GLY A 359 59.63 5.41 -3.56
N THR A 360 58.95 5.13 -2.45
CA THR A 360 59.06 3.84 -1.74
C THR A 360 58.20 2.79 -2.46
N PRO A 361 58.72 1.60 -2.78
CA PRO A 361 57.90 0.54 -3.37
C PRO A 361 56.70 0.19 -2.47
N LEU A 362 55.51 0.14 -3.06
CA LEU A 362 54.25 -0.22 -2.41
C LEU A 362 53.82 -1.62 -2.84
N THR A 363 53.61 -2.50 -1.87
CA THR A 363 52.95 -3.79 -2.10
C THR A 363 51.45 -3.61 -1.85
N LEU A 364 50.61 -4.01 -2.82
CA LEU A 364 49.16 -3.97 -2.63
C LEU A 364 48.76 -4.88 -1.46
N GLY A 365 47.88 -4.40 -0.59
CA GLY A 365 47.41 -5.08 0.61
C GLY A 365 48.26 -4.87 1.87
N GLU A 366 49.51 -4.42 1.77
CA GLU A 366 50.35 -4.21 2.95
C GLU A 366 50.04 -2.86 3.64
N THR A 367 50.04 -2.88 4.98
CA THR A 367 49.89 -1.66 5.78
C THR A 367 51.09 -0.75 5.64
N VAL A 368 50.84 0.49 5.23
CA VAL A 368 51.80 1.57 5.18
C VAL A 368 51.55 2.51 6.34
N ASN A 369 52.58 2.74 7.15
CA ASN A 369 52.60 3.78 8.19
C ASN A 369 53.69 4.80 7.87
N GLY A 370 53.39 6.08 8.08
CA GLY A 370 54.39 7.13 7.92
C GLY A 370 53.98 8.43 8.62
N THR A 371 54.91 9.37 8.65
CA THR A 371 54.69 10.74 9.15
C THR A 371 54.99 11.72 8.03
N LEU A 372 54.00 12.49 7.62
CA LEU A 372 54.12 13.52 6.59
C LEU A 372 54.85 14.74 7.17
N ALA A 373 55.78 15.29 6.39
CA ALA A 373 56.51 16.52 6.68
C ALA A 373 56.14 17.60 5.63
N ASP A 374 57.08 18.49 5.28
CA ASP A 374 56.82 19.57 4.31
C ASP A 374 56.76 19.08 2.84
N ALA A 375 57.40 17.95 2.53
CA ALA A 375 57.40 17.35 1.19
C ALA A 375 56.41 16.16 1.12
N PRO A 376 55.79 15.91 -0.04
CA PRO A 376 54.93 14.75 -0.23
C PRO A 376 55.69 13.43 -0.04
N ALA A 377 55.03 12.43 0.56
CA ALA A 377 55.55 11.07 0.56
C ALA A 377 55.11 10.35 -0.72
N LEU A 378 56.06 9.73 -1.42
CA LEU A 378 55.82 9.07 -2.69
C LEU A 378 55.94 7.55 -2.54
N TYR A 379 54.97 6.84 -3.10
CA TYR A 379 54.88 5.39 -3.12
C TYR A 379 54.66 4.91 -4.55
N SER A 380 55.35 3.87 -5.00
CA SER A 380 55.22 3.37 -6.38
C SER A 380 54.91 1.88 -6.45
N PHE A 381 54.02 1.49 -7.36
CA PHE A 381 53.70 0.09 -7.65
C PHE A 381 53.48 -0.12 -9.15
N THR A 382 53.39 -1.37 -9.59
CA THR A 382 53.17 -1.69 -11.01
C THR A 382 52.11 -2.76 -11.15
N THR A 383 51.19 -2.57 -12.09
CA THR A 383 50.17 -3.56 -12.47
C THR A 383 50.58 -4.23 -13.78
N SER A 384 50.28 -5.52 -13.92
CA SER A 384 50.54 -6.30 -15.16
C SER A 384 49.37 -6.26 -16.14
N GLY A 385 48.26 -5.62 -15.77
CA GLY A 385 46.98 -5.61 -16.48
C GLY A 385 45.96 -4.76 -15.72
N PRO A 386 44.71 -4.68 -16.22
CA PRO A 386 43.63 -4.00 -15.53
C PRO A 386 43.47 -4.49 -14.08
N ARG A 387 43.26 -3.59 -13.14
CA ARG A 387 42.93 -3.90 -11.74
C ARG A 387 41.94 -2.90 -11.17
N THR A 388 41.19 -3.31 -10.16
CA THR A 388 40.39 -2.41 -9.34
C THR A 388 40.99 -2.38 -7.94
N VAL A 389 41.38 -1.19 -7.49
CA VAL A 389 41.99 -0.99 -6.18
C VAL A 389 41.08 -0.19 -5.27
N TYR A 390 41.28 -0.34 -3.96
CA TYR A 390 40.51 0.34 -2.93
C TYR A 390 41.46 0.87 -1.86
N LEU A 391 41.34 2.14 -1.48
CA LEU A 391 42.17 2.70 -0.42
C LEU A 391 41.48 2.56 0.93
N ASP A 392 42.02 1.68 1.76
CA ASP A 392 41.59 1.48 3.13
C ASP A 392 42.40 2.39 4.06
N SER A 393 41.71 3.33 4.70
CA SER A 393 42.27 4.38 5.53
C SER A 393 42.29 3.95 6.99
N LEU A 394 43.48 3.63 7.47
CA LEU A 394 43.70 3.22 8.86
C LEU A 394 43.86 4.42 9.80
N ILE A 395 43.45 5.62 9.37
CA ILE A 395 43.52 6.85 10.15
C ILE A 395 42.36 7.79 9.84
N ASN A 396 41.87 8.49 10.88
CA ASN A 396 40.87 9.55 10.72
C ASN A 396 41.58 10.89 10.50
N ALA A 397 41.95 11.18 9.26
CA ALA A 397 42.61 12.42 8.88
C ALA A 397 41.93 13.08 7.67
N SER A 398 41.12 14.12 7.93
CA SER A 398 40.58 15.01 6.88
C SER A 398 41.63 15.96 6.31
N ASP A 399 42.74 16.04 7.04
CA ASP A 399 43.95 16.76 6.77
C ASP A 399 44.73 16.45 5.50
N ARG A 400 44.90 15.13 5.35
CA ARG A 400 45.94 14.47 4.57
C ARG A 400 45.27 13.89 3.36
N TYR A 401 45.89 14.13 2.23
CA TYR A 401 45.34 13.82 0.94
C TYR A 401 46.25 12.82 0.26
N TRP A 402 45.67 11.90 -0.50
CA TRP A 402 46.38 11.08 -1.44
C TRP A 402 45.99 11.44 -2.87
N THR A 403 46.96 11.34 -3.76
CA THR A 403 46.77 11.46 -5.21
C THR A 403 47.35 10.22 -5.84
N LEU A 404 46.62 9.60 -6.76
CA LEU A 404 47.12 8.46 -7.52
C LEU A 404 47.37 8.91 -8.95
N GLU A 405 48.62 8.85 -9.38
CA GLU A 405 49.04 9.12 -10.75
C GLU A 405 49.41 7.80 -11.43
N GLY A 406 48.97 7.64 -12.68
CA GLY A 406 49.17 6.45 -13.49
C GLY A 406 49.52 6.79 -14.93
N PRO A 407 49.56 5.77 -15.82
CA PRO A 407 49.83 5.98 -17.24
C PRO A 407 48.91 7.01 -17.91
N ARG A 408 47.66 7.14 -17.44
CA ARG A 408 46.66 8.09 -17.95
C ARG A 408 46.74 9.49 -17.32
N GLY A 409 47.75 9.75 -16.48
CA GLY A 409 47.82 10.96 -15.65
C GLY A 409 47.20 10.73 -14.28
N ILE A 410 46.49 11.73 -13.74
CA ILE A 410 45.88 11.64 -12.40
C ILE A 410 44.65 10.72 -12.44
N GLU A 411 44.72 9.57 -11.78
CA GLU A 411 43.61 8.61 -11.60
C GLU A 411 42.71 9.01 -10.42
N VAL A 412 43.30 9.51 -9.33
CA VAL A 412 42.58 10.08 -8.18
C VAL A 412 43.25 11.39 -7.80
N ASP A 413 42.49 12.48 -7.81
CA ASP A 413 42.99 13.80 -7.44
C ASP A 413 42.71 14.13 -5.97
N SER A 414 43.77 14.37 -5.20
CA SER A 414 43.76 14.93 -3.84
C SER A 414 42.57 14.49 -2.93
N ARG A 415 42.35 13.19 -2.74
CA ARG A 415 41.29 12.66 -1.86
C ARG A 415 41.78 12.58 -0.40
N ALA A 416 40.96 13.05 0.55
CA ALA A 416 41.33 12.99 1.97
C ALA A 416 41.20 11.57 2.54
N PHE A 417 42.09 11.18 3.45
CA PHE A 417 42.04 9.86 4.10
C PHE A 417 40.71 9.59 4.81
N ALA A 418 40.16 10.59 5.50
CA ALA A 418 38.86 10.46 6.20
C ALA A 418 37.64 10.18 5.29
N TYR A 419 37.79 10.26 3.96
CA TYR A 419 36.73 10.04 2.96
C TYR A 419 37.17 9.04 1.89
N SER A 420 38.06 8.10 2.24
CA SER A 420 38.61 7.13 1.28
C SER A 420 38.00 5.73 1.40
N ASP A 421 37.27 5.48 2.48
CA ASP A 421 36.55 4.25 2.84
C ASP A 421 35.40 4.57 3.80
N ALA A 422 34.80 3.52 4.37
CA ALA A 422 33.80 3.57 5.44
C ALA A 422 32.48 4.25 5.06
N TRP A 423 31.58 4.44 6.03
CA TRP A 423 30.25 5.01 5.81
C TRP A 423 30.27 6.51 5.50
N GLU A 424 31.30 7.21 5.96
CA GLU A 424 31.34 8.68 6.02
C GLU A 424 31.38 9.37 4.65
N THR A 425 31.46 8.61 3.56
CA THR A 425 31.30 9.08 2.18
C THR A 425 30.35 8.16 1.41
N TYR A 426 29.47 8.71 0.58
CA TYR A 426 28.55 7.91 -0.26
C TYR A 426 29.04 7.73 -1.70
N ASP A 427 30.22 8.27 -2.02
CA ASP A 427 30.82 8.17 -3.34
C ASP A 427 31.20 6.71 -3.66
N ASP A 428 31.32 6.39 -4.94
CA ASP A 428 32.00 5.15 -5.38
C ASP A 428 33.51 5.34 -5.20
N LEU A 429 34.09 4.52 -4.33
CA LEU A 429 35.48 4.67 -3.90
C LEU A 429 36.42 3.67 -4.57
N ALA A 430 35.88 2.65 -5.25
CA ALA A 430 36.67 1.73 -6.04
C ALA A 430 37.34 2.47 -7.20
N VAL A 431 38.63 2.22 -7.40
CA VAL A 431 39.42 2.90 -8.43
C VAL A 431 39.82 1.88 -9.50
N GLU A 432 39.27 2.05 -10.69
CA GLU A 432 39.66 1.27 -11.85
C GLU A 432 41.00 1.76 -12.42
N LEU A 433 41.94 0.83 -12.57
CA LEU A 433 43.24 1.01 -13.19
C LEU A 433 43.27 0.16 -14.47
N PRO A 434 42.70 0.63 -15.60
CA PRO A 434 42.48 -0.20 -16.78
C PRO A 434 43.75 -0.43 -17.61
N VAL A 435 44.82 0.33 -17.36
CA VAL A 435 46.08 0.25 -18.13
C VAL A 435 47.15 -0.45 -17.29
N ALA A 436 47.83 -1.44 -17.87
CA ALA A 436 49.02 -2.00 -17.25
C ALA A 436 50.13 -0.93 -17.19
N GLY A 437 50.77 -0.74 -16.04
CA GLY A 437 51.84 0.23 -15.93
C GLY A 437 52.27 0.53 -14.50
N THR A 438 53.17 1.49 -14.38
CA THR A 438 53.64 2.00 -13.09
C THR A 438 52.72 3.12 -12.61
N TYR A 439 52.35 3.06 -11.34
CA TYR A 439 51.51 4.02 -10.65
C TYR A 439 52.26 4.59 -9.45
N GLN A 440 52.00 5.86 -9.13
CA GLN A 440 52.55 6.54 -7.97
C GLN A 440 51.41 7.07 -7.09
N LEU A 441 51.36 6.61 -5.84
CA LEU A 441 50.52 7.19 -4.80
C LEU A 441 51.33 8.24 -4.05
N ARG A 442 50.81 9.46 -4.00
CA ARG A 442 51.41 10.61 -3.35
C ARG A 442 50.58 11.05 -2.16
N VAL A 443 51.17 11.02 -0.96
CA VAL A 443 50.55 11.56 0.26
C VAL A 443 51.02 12.99 0.48
N SER A 444 50.08 13.91 0.70
CA SER A 444 50.33 15.34 0.87
C SER A 444 49.36 16.00 1.88
N GLY A 445 49.59 17.26 2.20
CA GLY A 445 48.87 18.00 3.26
C GLY A 445 49.83 18.55 4.31
N ALA A 446 49.29 19.01 5.43
CA ALA A 446 50.03 19.41 6.62
C ALA A 446 50.69 18.22 7.34
N ALA A 447 51.69 18.53 8.15
CA ALA A 447 52.50 17.54 8.83
C ALA A 447 51.69 16.71 9.84
N GLY A 448 51.99 15.42 9.93
CA GLY A 448 51.30 14.49 10.83
C GLY A 448 51.35 13.04 10.34
N ASP A 449 50.95 12.11 11.18
CA ASP A 449 50.93 10.69 10.84
C ASP A 449 49.87 10.36 9.78
N TYR A 450 50.14 9.33 8.98
CA TYR A 450 49.18 8.70 8.07
C TYR A 450 49.36 7.18 8.10
N SER A 451 48.27 6.47 7.87
CA SER A 451 48.26 5.01 7.79
C SER A 451 47.20 4.53 6.81
N PHE A 452 47.55 3.58 5.93
CA PHE A 452 46.65 3.06 4.91
C PHE A 452 47.06 1.69 4.37
N ARG A 453 46.15 1.02 3.66
CA ARG A 453 46.41 -0.09 2.74
C ARG A 453 45.83 0.27 1.38
N LEU A 454 46.55 -0.06 0.30
CA LEU A 454 45.97 -0.03 -1.04
C LEU A 454 45.61 -1.47 -1.42
N LEU A 455 44.33 -1.81 -1.30
CA LEU A 455 43.81 -3.16 -1.48
C LEU A 455 43.57 -3.45 -2.96
N ASP A 456 43.83 -4.68 -3.39
CA ASP A 456 43.41 -5.21 -4.70
C ASP A 456 42.10 -5.98 -4.51
N LEU A 457 41.00 -5.54 -5.12
CA LEU A 457 39.71 -6.21 -4.96
C LEU A 457 39.75 -7.68 -5.42
N ALA A 458 40.65 -8.03 -6.35
CA ALA A 458 40.83 -9.42 -6.80
C ALA A 458 41.47 -10.34 -5.74
N SER A 459 41.98 -9.77 -4.63
CA SER A 459 42.58 -10.50 -3.50
C SER A 459 41.58 -10.81 -2.37
N ALA A 460 40.31 -10.44 -2.54
CA ALA A 460 39.25 -10.65 -1.55
C ALA A 460 39.07 -12.13 -1.17
N THR A 461 38.94 -12.40 0.13
CA THR A 461 38.84 -13.75 0.70
C THR A 461 37.55 -14.45 0.26
N PRO A 462 37.59 -15.66 -0.34
CA PRO A 462 36.37 -16.34 -0.76
C PRO A 462 35.43 -16.67 0.41
N ALA A 463 34.16 -16.26 0.31
CA ALA A 463 33.07 -16.59 1.21
C ALA A 463 31.99 -17.36 0.42
N ALA A 464 31.75 -18.62 0.79
CA ALA A 464 30.77 -19.44 0.07
C ALA A 464 29.33 -19.01 0.41
N VAL A 465 28.50 -18.83 -0.62
CA VAL A 465 27.05 -18.72 -0.46
C VAL A 465 26.49 -20.09 -0.06
N ASP A 466 25.64 -20.12 0.95
CA ASP A 466 25.18 -21.31 1.68
C ASP A 466 26.33 -22.07 2.37
N GLY A 467 27.37 -21.34 2.75
CA GLY A 467 28.53 -21.85 3.46
C GLY A 467 28.42 -21.76 4.99
N GLU A 468 29.50 -22.16 5.65
CA GLU A 468 29.68 -21.98 7.09
C GLU A 468 29.78 -20.49 7.49
N LEU A 469 29.58 -20.20 8.78
CA LEU A 469 29.76 -18.86 9.34
C LEU A 469 31.19 -18.34 9.08
N VAL A 470 31.29 -17.15 8.49
CA VAL A 470 32.54 -16.40 8.34
C VAL A 470 32.71 -15.51 9.57
N SER A 471 33.86 -15.58 10.23
CA SER A 471 34.18 -14.76 11.40
C SER A 471 35.55 -14.10 11.23
N GLY A 472 35.67 -12.85 11.64
CA GLY A 472 36.89 -12.06 11.59
C GLY A 472 36.91 -10.96 12.64
N ALA A 473 37.95 -10.14 12.61
CA ALA A 473 38.07 -8.95 13.44
C ALA A 473 38.74 -7.86 12.62
N LEU A 474 38.15 -6.66 12.66
CA LEU A 474 38.73 -5.46 12.06
C LEU A 474 39.88 -4.97 12.97
N LEU A 475 41.12 -4.98 12.48
CA LEU A 475 42.37 -4.68 13.17
C LEU A 475 43.20 -3.59 12.48
N PRO A 476 43.04 -2.30 12.84
CA PRO A 476 42.20 -1.75 13.90
C PRO A 476 40.70 -1.74 13.54
N GLY A 477 39.82 -1.40 14.49
CA GLY A 477 38.35 -1.39 14.31
C GLY A 477 37.82 -0.43 13.22
N ARG A 478 38.70 0.29 12.51
CA ARG A 478 38.41 1.14 11.35
C ARG A 478 38.92 0.58 10.02
N GLU A 479 39.51 -0.61 10.03
CA GLU A 479 40.03 -1.22 8.81
C GLU A 479 38.90 -1.75 7.92
N THR A 480 39.25 -2.09 6.69
CA THR A 480 38.38 -2.77 5.73
C THR A 480 38.82 -4.22 5.51
N ASP A 481 37.90 -5.16 5.69
CA ASP A 481 38.05 -6.55 5.25
C ASP A 481 37.25 -6.80 3.97
N MET A 482 37.78 -7.64 3.08
CA MET A 482 37.21 -7.90 1.75
C MET A 482 36.96 -9.39 1.52
N PHE A 483 35.72 -9.70 1.12
CA PHE A 483 35.25 -11.05 0.84
C PHE A 483 34.72 -11.17 -0.58
N SER A 484 34.94 -12.30 -1.25
CA SER A 484 34.42 -12.56 -2.59
C SER A 484 33.43 -13.71 -2.62
N PHE A 485 32.39 -13.59 -3.45
CA PHE A 485 31.45 -14.69 -3.71
C PHE A 485 30.96 -14.64 -5.16
N ALA A 486 30.63 -15.80 -5.72
CA ALA A 486 30.05 -15.90 -7.05
C ALA A 486 28.53 -15.78 -6.97
N GLY A 487 27.94 -15.07 -7.94
CA GLY A 487 26.49 -14.94 -8.06
C GLY A 487 26.03 -14.78 -9.51
N THR A 488 24.73 -14.95 -9.72
CA THR A 488 24.06 -14.86 -11.03
C THR A 488 23.13 -13.65 -11.07
N ALA A 489 22.98 -13.01 -12.22
CA ALA A 489 22.03 -11.91 -12.40
C ALA A 489 20.58 -12.37 -12.03
N GLY A 490 19.86 -11.54 -11.27
CA GLY A 490 18.54 -11.83 -10.72
C GLY A 490 18.53 -12.69 -9.45
N GLU A 491 19.68 -13.24 -9.04
CA GLU A 491 19.79 -14.04 -7.81
C GLU A 491 19.64 -13.14 -6.58
N LYS A 492 18.90 -13.61 -5.57
CA LYS A 492 18.81 -12.98 -4.26
C LYS A 492 19.82 -13.61 -3.32
N ILE A 493 20.64 -12.77 -2.70
CA ILE A 493 21.59 -13.17 -1.67
C ILE A 493 21.22 -12.44 -0.39
N ARG A 494 21.17 -13.17 0.72
CA ARG A 494 20.98 -12.61 2.05
C ARG A 494 22.29 -12.67 2.82
N LEU A 495 22.73 -11.51 3.31
CA LEU A 495 23.76 -11.39 4.34
C LEU A 495 23.09 -11.57 5.69
N ASN A 496 23.46 -12.61 6.44
CA ASN A 496 23.03 -12.83 7.81
C ASN A 496 24.17 -12.44 8.76
N VAL A 497 23.97 -11.43 9.59
CA VAL A 497 24.95 -11.01 10.58
C VAL A 497 24.74 -11.81 11.87
N GLY A 498 25.79 -12.50 12.32
CA GLY A 498 25.81 -13.31 13.54
C GLY A 498 26.43 -12.59 14.74
N THR A 499 27.55 -11.90 14.52
CA THR A 499 28.18 -10.98 15.49
C THR A 499 28.28 -9.62 14.82
N ASP A 500 27.66 -8.62 15.43
CA ASP A 500 27.64 -7.25 14.92
C ASP A 500 28.94 -6.51 15.28
N ALA A 501 29.37 -5.60 14.41
CA ALA A 501 30.52 -4.72 14.57
C ALA A 501 30.10 -3.28 14.22
N ASN A 502 30.81 -2.27 14.72
CA ASN A 502 30.55 -0.88 14.32
C ASN A 502 31.13 -0.62 12.92
N ALA A 503 30.49 -1.23 11.94
CA ALA A 503 30.93 -1.31 10.55
C ALA A 503 29.81 -0.98 9.57
N ALA A 504 30.22 -0.70 8.34
CA ALA A 504 29.38 -0.57 7.18
C ALA A 504 29.73 -1.67 6.16
N ILE A 505 28.84 -1.86 5.19
CA ILE A 505 29.12 -2.70 4.03
C ILE A 505 29.02 -1.93 2.72
N ARG A 506 29.84 -2.34 1.78
CA ARG A 506 29.67 -2.09 0.34
C ARG A 506 29.71 -3.40 -0.41
N LEU A 507 28.92 -3.48 -1.48
CA LEU A 507 29.00 -4.57 -2.43
C LEU A 507 29.47 -4.01 -3.76
N ILE A 508 30.63 -4.49 -4.21
CA ILE A 508 31.20 -4.16 -5.51
C ILE A 508 30.86 -5.31 -6.47
N ASP A 509 30.33 -4.96 -7.64
CA ASP A 509 29.98 -5.91 -8.68
C ASP A 509 31.21 -6.45 -9.43
N PRO A 510 31.05 -7.48 -10.28
CA PRO A 510 32.16 -8.08 -11.03
C PRO A 510 32.85 -7.12 -12.01
N PHE A 511 32.28 -5.95 -12.24
CA PHE A 511 32.81 -4.91 -13.13
C PHE A 511 33.48 -3.78 -12.36
N GLY A 512 33.56 -3.85 -11.02
CA GLY A 512 34.23 -2.85 -10.20
C GLY A 512 33.33 -1.72 -9.71
N ARG A 513 32.01 -1.76 -9.97
CA ARG A 513 31.08 -0.71 -9.56
C ARG A 513 30.43 -1.04 -8.23
N GLN A 514 30.22 -0.02 -7.40
CA GLN A 514 29.44 -0.18 -6.19
C GLN A 514 27.94 -0.32 -6.49
N VAL A 515 27.36 -1.45 -6.10
CA VAL A 515 25.92 -1.75 -6.31
C VAL A 515 25.11 -1.77 -5.02
N VAL A 516 25.75 -1.91 -3.87
CA VAL A 516 25.14 -1.74 -2.54
C VAL A 516 26.10 -0.95 -1.67
N GLY A 517 25.56 -0.13 -0.78
CA GLY A 517 26.34 0.54 0.25
C GLY A 517 26.69 2.00 -0.08
N PRO A 518 27.32 2.71 0.88
CA PRO A 518 27.55 2.23 2.24
C PRO A 518 26.22 2.04 2.99
N THR A 519 26.05 0.89 3.62
CA THR A 519 24.89 0.57 4.48
C THR A 519 25.38 -0.11 5.75
N SER A 520 24.53 -0.25 6.78
CA SER A 520 24.99 -0.73 8.08
C SER A 520 25.30 -2.22 7.95
N PHE A 521 26.27 -2.71 8.71
CA PHE A 521 26.55 -4.14 8.79
C PHE A 521 25.44 -4.87 9.56
N THR A 522 24.27 -5.03 8.94
CA THR A 522 23.11 -5.72 9.51
C THR A 522 22.58 -6.77 8.54
N THR A 523 21.79 -7.72 9.06
CA THR A 523 21.12 -8.71 8.21
C THR A 523 20.25 -8.04 7.15
N GLN A 524 20.53 -8.30 5.88
CA GLN A 524 19.83 -7.70 4.75
C GLN A 524 19.92 -8.57 3.49
N GLU A 525 18.98 -8.39 2.58
CA GLU A 525 18.91 -9.10 1.30
C GLU A 525 19.17 -8.13 0.15
N PHE A 526 19.93 -8.57 -0.85
CA PHE A 526 20.17 -7.83 -2.08
C PHE A 526 19.97 -8.73 -3.29
N THR A 527 19.50 -8.13 -4.40
CA THR A 527 19.35 -8.81 -5.69
C THR A 527 20.53 -8.44 -6.58
N LEU A 528 21.19 -9.45 -7.14
CA LEU A 528 22.38 -9.26 -7.96
C LEU A 528 21.99 -8.79 -9.37
N ALA A 529 22.54 -7.67 -9.82
CA ALA A 529 22.27 -7.13 -11.16
C ALA A 529 23.06 -7.83 -12.29
N ALA A 530 24.13 -8.55 -11.94
CA ALA A 530 25.07 -9.12 -12.91
C ALA A 530 25.50 -10.54 -12.49
N THR A 531 25.97 -11.31 -13.47
CA THR A 531 26.59 -12.61 -13.20
C THR A 531 28.11 -12.44 -13.09
N GLY A 532 28.71 -12.98 -12.03
CA GLY A 532 30.16 -12.97 -11.84
C GLY A 532 30.58 -13.02 -10.36
N THR A 533 31.80 -12.60 -10.10
CA THR A 533 32.36 -12.52 -8.74
C THR A 533 32.10 -11.14 -8.15
N TYR A 534 31.35 -11.09 -7.06
CA TYR A 534 31.13 -9.89 -6.26
C TYR A 534 32.15 -9.78 -5.14
N THR A 535 32.47 -8.55 -4.73
CA THR A 535 33.31 -8.26 -3.56
C THR A 535 32.49 -7.54 -2.49
N LEU A 536 32.30 -8.17 -1.33
CA LEU A 536 31.72 -7.58 -0.13
C LEU A 536 32.84 -6.95 0.70
N LEU A 537 32.76 -5.64 0.93
CA LEU A 537 33.61 -4.91 1.85
C LEU A 537 32.90 -4.80 3.20
N VAL A 538 33.57 -5.18 4.28
CA VAL A 538 33.16 -4.92 5.66
C VAL A 538 34.10 -3.85 6.20
N GLU A 539 33.57 -2.64 6.39
CA GLU A 539 34.36 -1.43 6.63
C GLU A 539 34.08 -0.90 8.03
N GLY A 540 35.10 -0.88 8.89
CA GLY A 540 34.99 -0.22 10.18
C GLY A 540 34.71 1.28 10.03
N ARG A 541 34.01 1.88 10.99
CA ARG A 541 33.80 3.34 10.97
C ARG A 541 35.14 4.07 11.04
N ILE A 542 35.33 5.11 10.24
CA ILE A 542 36.62 5.83 10.19
C ILE A 542 37.02 6.43 11.55
N TYR A 543 36.03 6.78 12.39
CA TYR A 543 36.23 7.28 13.74
C TYR A 543 36.39 6.18 14.81
N ASN A 544 36.27 4.91 14.45
CA ASN A 544 36.43 3.79 15.38
C ASN A 544 37.89 3.71 15.85
N GLY A 545 38.10 4.03 17.13
CA GLY A 545 39.42 4.08 17.78
C GLY A 545 39.90 2.74 18.32
N ASP A 546 39.07 1.71 18.26
CA ASP A 546 39.34 0.45 18.95
C ASP A 546 40.46 -0.33 18.24
N ASP A 547 41.28 -1.03 19.03
CA ASP A 547 42.37 -1.87 18.50
C ASP A 547 41.84 -3.07 17.69
N ALA A 548 40.60 -3.49 17.97
CA ALA A 548 39.91 -4.59 17.30
C ALA A 548 38.38 -4.40 17.37
N ASP A 549 37.64 -4.85 16.34
CA ASP A 549 36.19 -4.99 16.36
C ASP A 549 35.78 -6.33 15.69
N ASP A 550 35.20 -7.25 16.47
CA ASP A 550 34.89 -8.62 16.02
C ASP A 550 33.59 -8.65 15.21
N TYR A 551 33.57 -9.39 14.09
CA TYR A 551 32.35 -9.58 13.30
C TYR A 551 32.16 -11.04 12.89
N ALA A 552 30.92 -11.40 12.58
CA ALA A 552 30.61 -12.68 11.95
C ALA A 552 29.38 -12.58 11.06
N PHE A 553 29.41 -13.23 9.89
CA PHE A 553 28.29 -13.27 8.96
C PHE A 553 28.23 -14.59 8.17
N SER A 554 27.09 -14.86 7.53
CA SER A 554 26.97 -15.85 6.47
C SER A 554 26.23 -15.28 5.26
N LEU A 555 26.52 -15.79 4.08
CA LEU A 555 25.78 -15.49 2.85
C LEU A 555 24.88 -16.68 2.54
N VAL A 556 23.59 -16.47 2.36
CA VAL A 556 22.63 -17.55 2.06
C VAL A 556 21.72 -17.20 0.90
N ARG A 557 21.27 -18.22 0.17
CA ARG A 557 20.16 -18.12 -0.78
C ARG A 557 18.86 -18.24 0.00
N PRO A 558 17.95 -17.25 -0.09
CA PRO A 558 16.61 -17.43 0.43
C PRO A 558 15.92 -18.61 -0.29
N THR A 559 15.77 -19.75 0.39
CA THR A 559 15.03 -20.89 -0.19
C THR A 559 13.53 -20.65 -0.08
N ALA A 560 12.87 -20.52 -1.23
CA ALA A 560 11.43 -20.70 -1.34
C ALA A 560 11.09 -22.19 -1.20
N THR A 561 10.74 -22.64 0.00
CA THR A 561 10.28 -24.02 0.23
C THR A 561 8.99 -24.26 -0.60
N PRO A 562 8.88 -25.38 -1.34
CA PRO A 562 7.64 -25.71 -2.05
C PRO A 562 6.48 -25.87 -1.07
N PRO A 563 5.24 -25.49 -1.44
CA PRO A 563 4.11 -25.52 -0.54
C PRO A 563 3.75 -26.93 -0.09
N GLN A 564 3.56 -27.11 1.22
CA GLN A 564 3.07 -28.33 1.83
C GLN A 564 1.57 -28.51 1.56
N ALA A 565 1.09 -29.75 1.37
CA ALA A 565 -0.36 -29.99 1.26
C ALA A 565 -1.08 -29.70 2.59
N LEU A 566 -2.20 -28.97 2.53
CA LEU A 566 -3.05 -28.65 3.67
C LEU A 566 -4.43 -29.35 3.56
N THR A 567 -4.90 -29.90 4.66
CA THR A 567 -6.26 -30.43 4.81
C THR A 567 -7.05 -29.51 5.73
N LEU A 568 -8.24 -29.06 5.29
CA LEU A 568 -9.12 -28.26 6.15
C LEU A 568 -9.52 -29.06 7.41
N GLY A 569 -9.42 -28.43 8.57
CA GLY A 569 -9.72 -28.98 9.89
C GLY A 569 -8.51 -29.57 10.64
N GLU A 570 -7.38 -29.83 9.97
CA GLU A 570 -6.17 -30.35 10.62
C GLU A 570 -5.34 -29.22 11.26
N THR A 571 -4.61 -29.56 12.33
CA THR A 571 -3.68 -28.64 13.01
C THR A 571 -2.31 -28.64 12.34
N TYR A 572 -1.81 -27.45 12.06
CA TYR A 572 -0.47 -27.21 11.54
C TYR A 572 0.34 -26.37 12.53
N GLU A 573 1.61 -26.74 12.73
CA GLU A 573 2.52 -26.06 13.65
C GLU A 573 3.95 -26.06 13.13
N GLY A 574 4.74 -25.06 13.53
CA GLY A 574 6.12 -24.93 13.09
C GLY A 574 6.81 -23.68 13.62
N THR A 575 8.09 -23.54 13.26
CA THR A 575 8.93 -22.40 13.64
C THR A 575 9.51 -21.72 12.41
N ILE A 576 9.52 -20.38 12.45
CA ILE A 576 10.16 -19.49 11.47
C ILE A 576 11.42 -18.99 12.14
N VAL A 577 12.59 -19.38 11.61
CA VAL A 577 13.88 -19.11 12.24
C VAL A 577 14.41 -17.73 11.88
N SER A 578 14.11 -17.22 10.68
CA SER A 578 14.64 -15.95 10.19
C SER A 578 13.56 -15.10 9.51
N SER A 579 13.79 -13.78 9.53
CA SER A 579 12.95 -12.81 8.82
C SER A 579 12.96 -13.07 7.31
N GLY A 580 11.78 -13.03 6.69
CA GLY A 580 11.60 -13.31 5.26
C GLY A 580 11.49 -14.81 4.91
N ASP A 581 11.70 -15.72 5.85
CA ASP A 581 11.33 -17.12 5.66
C ASP A 581 9.81 -17.25 5.77
N VAL A 582 9.21 -17.96 4.81
CA VAL A 582 7.76 -18.21 4.78
C VAL A 582 7.49 -19.71 4.71
N HIS A 583 6.52 -20.18 5.49
CA HIS A 583 5.93 -21.51 5.31
C HIS A 583 4.76 -21.39 4.36
N ARG A 584 4.74 -22.23 3.33
CA ARG A 584 3.67 -22.24 2.32
C ARG A 584 2.87 -23.52 2.40
N TYR A 585 1.56 -23.39 2.25
CA TYR A 585 0.61 -24.49 2.23
C TYR A 585 -0.30 -24.39 1.01
N ARG A 586 -0.70 -25.51 0.41
CA ARG A 586 -1.62 -25.55 -0.73
C ARG A 586 -2.77 -26.53 -0.49
N PHE A 587 -3.97 -26.15 -0.88
CA PHE A 587 -5.16 -27.00 -0.83
C PHE A 587 -6.18 -26.63 -1.91
N THR A 588 -7.07 -27.58 -2.22
CA THR A 588 -8.15 -27.40 -3.19
C THR A 588 -9.50 -27.32 -2.49
N VAL A 589 -10.30 -26.32 -2.84
CA VAL A 589 -11.70 -26.20 -2.45
C VAL A 589 -12.56 -26.69 -3.63
N PRO A 590 -13.28 -27.82 -3.51
CA PRO A 590 -14.00 -28.41 -4.65
C PRO A 590 -15.36 -27.73 -4.95
N ALA A 591 -15.90 -26.98 -3.98
CA ALA A 591 -17.14 -26.24 -4.05
C ALA A 591 -17.09 -25.14 -2.98
N ASP A 592 -17.88 -24.09 -3.13
CA ASP A 592 -17.85 -22.94 -2.23
C ASP A 592 -17.98 -23.35 -0.76
N LYS A 593 -17.09 -22.84 0.09
CA LYS A 593 -17.01 -23.16 1.52
C LYS A 593 -16.82 -21.90 2.34
N LEU A 594 -17.54 -21.82 3.46
CA LEU A 594 -17.20 -20.86 4.51
C LEU A 594 -16.08 -21.44 5.36
N VAL A 595 -14.95 -20.74 5.39
CA VAL A 595 -13.75 -21.16 6.13
C VAL A 595 -13.39 -20.10 7.15
N VAL A 596 -13.04 -20.53 8.37
CA VAL A 596 -12.54 -19.67 9.45
C VAL A 596 -11.10 -20.06 9.77
N PHE A 597 -10.27 -19.03 10.00
CA PHE A 597 -8.92 -19.22 10.53
C PHE A 597 -9.02 -19.37 12.05
N ASP A 598 -8.40 -20.41 12.62
CA ASP A 598 -8.43 -20.71 14.06
C ASP A 598 -6.98 -20.78 14.57
N SER A 599 -6.59 -19.76 15.33
CA SER A 599 -5.26 -19.53 15.86
C SER A 599 -5.10 -20.24 17.20
N LEU A 600 -4.10 -21.12 17.26
CA LEU A 600 -3.84 -21.93 18.44
C LEU A 600 -2.56 -21.48 19.16
N ILE A 601 -2.13 -20.23 18.93
CA ILE A 601 -0.93 -19.63 19.53
C ILE A 601 -1.09 -18.11 19.72
N ASP A 602 -0.35 -17.53 20.67
CA ASP A 602 -0.37 -16.10 21.03
C ASP A 602 0.82 -15.32 20.43
N THR A 603 1.32 -15.77 19.28
CA THR A 603 2.44 -15.13 18.57
C THR A 603 1.96 -13.91 17.77
N TRP A 604 2.37 -12.71 18.20
CA TRP A 604 1.94 -11.46 17.56
C TRP A 604 2.72 -11.08 16.30
N ASN A 605 3.98 -11.48 16.18
CA ASN A 605 4.88 -11.12 15.08
C ASN A 605 4.81 -12.07 13.88
N VAL A 606 3.93 -13.08 13.93
CA VAL A 606 3.66 -13.98 12.81
C VAL A 606 2.38 -13.56 12.10
N ASN A 607 2.46 -13.42 10.79
CA ASN A 607 1.36 -13.09 9.90
C ASN A 607 1.05 -14.24 8.95
N TRP A 608 -0.18 -14.25 8.45
CA TRP A 608 -0.64 -15.20 7.47
C TRP A 608 -1.30 -14.49 6.28
N ARG A 609 -1.22 -15.10 5.11
CA ARG A 609 -1.87 -14.64 3.87
C ARG A 609 -2.42 -15.83 3.10
N LEU A 610 -3.72 -15.84 2.88
CA LEU A 610 -4.41 -16.79 2.01
C LEU A 610 -4.71 -16.16 0.66
N SER A 611 -4.25 -16.79 -0.42
CA SER A 611 -4.46 -16.39 -1.80
C SER A 611 -5.18 -17.48 -2.59
N GLY A 612 -6.12 -17.10 -3.45
CA GLY A 612 -6.88 -17.97 -4.35
C GLY A 612 -7.50 -17.18 -5.51
N PRO A 613 -8.39 -17.79 -6.32
CA PRO A 613 -8.86 -17.19 -7.59
C PRO A 613 -9.43 -15.77 -7.48
N ARG A 614 -10.16 -15.48 -6.39
CA ARG A 614 -10.72 -14.14 -6.08
C ARG A 614 -10.55 -13.74 -4.62
N THR A 615 -9.72 -14.48 -3.88
CA THR A 615 -9.55 -14.28 -2.44
C THR A 615 -8.11 -13.89 -2.18
N GLN A 616 -7.93 -12.76 -1.52
CA GLN A 616 -6.68 -12.41 -0.89
C GLN A 616 -7.00 -11.81 0.48
N ILE A 617 -6.76 -12.60 1.51
CA ILE A 617 -7.04 -12.22 2.89
C ILE A 617 -5.83 -12.58 3.74
N GLY A 618 -5.62 -11.86 4.83
CA GLY A 618 -4.50 -12.11 5.72
C GLY A 618 -4.60 -11.28 6.99
N GLY A 619 -3.66 -11.49 7.88
CA GLY A 619 -3.55 -10.78 9.15
C GLY A 619 -2.49 -11.39 10.05
N SER A 620 -2.35 -10.84 11.25
CA SER A 620 -1.55 -11.46 12.31
C SER A 620 -2.25 -12.71 12.82
N LEU A 621 -1.49 -13.73 13.24
CA LEU A 621 -2.05 -14.89 13.95
C LEU A 621 -2.71 -14.47 15.28
N TYR A 622 -2.21 -13.43 15.94
CA TYR A 622 -2.74 -12.97 17.22
C TYR A 622 -4.11 -12.26 17.10
N TYR A 623 -4.32 -11.55 15.99
CA TYR A 623 -5.56 -10.82 15.68
C TYR A 623 -6.38 -11.51 14.58
N GLY A 624 -6.04 -12.74 14.23
CA GLY A 624 -6.54 -13.45 13.06
C GLY A 624 -7.92 -14.07 13.25
N ASP A 625 -8.37 -14.20 14.50
CA ASP A 625 -9.60 -14.84 14.93
C ASP A 625 -10.05 -14.33 16.31
N SER A 626 -10.99 -15.03 16.96
CA SER A 626 -11.52 -14.69 18.28
C SER A 626 -12.21 -13.32 18.33
N HIS A 627 -12.49 -12.82 19.52
CA HIS A 627 -12.95 -11.46 19.79
C HIS A 627 -11.94 -10.39 19.37
N GLU A 628 -10.64 -10.70 19.34
CA GLU A 628 -9.58 -9.80 18.90
C GLU A 628 -9.79 -9.35 17.45
N ARG A 629 -10.36 -10.22 16.61
CA ARG A 629 -10.78 -9.87 15.25
C ARG A 629 -12.18 -9.25 15.23
N GLY A 630 -12.22 -7.91 15.26
CA GLY A 630 -13.47 -7.15 15.36
C GLY A 630 -14.53 -7.46 14.28
N THR A 631 -14.15 -7.73 13.02
CA THR A 631 -15.08 -8.08 11.93
C THR A 631 -14.51 -9.13 10.96
N LEU A 632 -15.40 -9.98 10.43
CA LEU A 632 -15.21 -10.96 9.34
C LEU A 632 -14.14 -12.06 9.58
N PRO A 633 -14.35 -13.03 10.49
CA PRO A 633 -13.47 -14.21 10.63
C PRO A 633 -13.73 -15.27 9.56
N ALA A 634 -14.95 -15.35 9.01
CA ALA A 634 -15.34 -16.33 8.00
C ALA A 634 -15.16 -15.79 6.58
N ALA A 635 -14.41 -16.52 5.76
CA ALA A 635 -14.21 -16.24 4.35
C ALA A 635 -14.99 -17.24 3.50
N LEU A 636 -15.81 -16.74 2.57
CA LEU A 636 -16.38 -17.56 1.52
C LEU A 636 -15.29 -17.83 0.48
N LEU A 637 -14.76 -19.05 0.48
CA LEU A 637 -13.81 -19.54 -0.51
C LEU A 637 -14.59 -20.20 -1.65
N GLU A 638 -14.44 -19.69 -2.87
CA GLU A 638 -15.01 -20.31 -4.07
C GLU A 638 -14.30 -21.63 -4.40
N ALA A 639 -14.87 -22.44 -5.29
CA ALA A 639 -14.17 -23.59 -5.82
C ALA A 639 -12.86 -23.20 -6.52
N GLY A 640 -11.73 -23.76 -6.11
CA GLY A 640 -10.42 -23.43 -6.68
C GLY A 640 -9.22 -23.93 -5.88
N GLU A 641 -8.03 -23.57 -6.36
CA GLU A 641 -6.75 -23.81 -5.70
C GLU A 641 -6.38 -22.63 -4.81
N TYR A 642 -5.93 -22.92 -3.58
CA TYR A 642 -5.57 -21.93 -2.59
C TYR A 642 -4.15 -22.15 -2.08
N GLU A 643 -3.46 -21.06 -1.79
CA GLU A 643 -2.15 -21.05 -1.15
C GLU A 643 -2.19 -20.19 0.12
N LEU A 644 -1.72 -20.75 1.24
CA LEU A 644 -1.59 -20.07 2.53
C LEU A 644 -0.11 -19.89 2.85
N GLU A 645 0.32 -18.65 3.02
CA GLU A 645 1.67 -18.28 3.47
C GLU A 645 1.64 -17.87 4.95
N ILE A 646 2.62 -18.34 5.73
CA ILE A 646 2.86 -17.95 7.13
C ILE A 646 4.28 -17.36 7.21
N GLY A 647 4.43 -16.13 7.70
CA GLY A 647 5.71 -15.40 7.75
C GLY A 647 5.82 -14.51 8.99
N VAL A 648 7.01 -13.97 9.27
CA VAL A 648 7.23 -13.02 10.38
C VAL A 648 7.53 -11.61 9.88
N ASP A 649 7.08 -10.60 10.63
CA ASP A 649 7.50 -9.21 10.42
C ASP A 649 8.77 -8.90 11.24
N GLY A 650 9.76 -8.27 10.60
CA GLY A 650 10.99 -7.85 11.27
C GLY A 650 11.95 -9.00 11.59
N SER A 651 13.04 -8.71 12.32
CA SER A 651 14.21 -9.59 12.47
C SER A 651 14.07 -10.78 13.43
N SER A 652 12.88 -11.04 13.97
CA SER A 652 12.69 -12.03 15.05
C SER A 652 12.09 -13.35 14.56
N ALA A 653 12.60 -14.47 15.08
CA ALA A 653 11.99 -15.79 14.90
C ALA A 653 10.55 -15.82 15.45
N GLY A 654 9.70 -16.71 14.94
CA GLY A 654 8.31 -16.85 15.37
C GLY A 654 7.79 -18.28 15.27
N GLU A 655 7.07 -18.74 16.30
CA GLU A 655 6.36 -20.02 16.25
C GLU A 655 4.92 -19.81 15.79
N PHE A 656 4.38 -20.75 15.01
CA PHE A 656 2.99 -20.74 14.58
C PHE A 656 2.27 -22.04 14.93
N ARG A 657 0.98 -21.92 15.22
CA ARG A 657 0.05 -23.04 15.38
C ARG A 657 -1.35 -22.61 14.97
N PHE A 658 -1.98 -23.31 14.03
CA PHE A 658 -3.30 -22.93 13.53
C PHE A 658 -4.10 -24.11 12.94
N ARG A 659 -5.40 -23.88 12.68
CA ARG A 659 -6.29 -24.70 11.85
C ARG A 659 -7.04 -23.81 10.85
N LEU A 660 -7.43 -24.36 9.70
CA LEU A 660 -8.43 -23.75 8.81
C LEU A 660 -9.71 -24.58 8.87
N LEU A 661 -10.77 -24.05 9.47
CA LEU A 661 -12.01 -24.77 9.72
C LEU A 661 -13.03 -24.52 8.60
N ASP A 662 -13.42 -25.57 7.87
CA ASP A 662 -14.66 -25.55 7.07
C ASP A 662 -15.86 -25.57 8.03
N LEU A 663 -16.61 -24.46 8.11
CA LEU A 663 -17.68 -24.30 9.09
C LEU A 663 -18.74 -25.40 8.99
N LEU A 664 -19.09 -25.85 7.77
CA LEU A 664 -20.07 -26.91 7.62
C LEU A 664 -19.54 -28.23 8.18
N ALA A 665 -18.30 -28.59 7.85
CA ALA A 665 -17.68 -29.84 8.27
C ALA A 665 -17.31 -29.85 9.76
N ALA A 666 -16.86 -28.71 10.31
CA ALA A 666 -16.46 -28.55 11.71
C ALA A 666 -17.67 -28.42 12.66
N SER A 667 -18.83 -27.97 12.14
CA SER A 667 -19.98 -27.68 13.00
C SER A 667 -20.62 -28.91 13.65
N THR A 668 -21.00 -28.75 14.92
CA THR A 668 -21.94 -29.64 15.61
C THR A 668 -23.37 -29.09 15.49
N GLY A 669 -24.35 -29.94 15.18
CA GLY A 669 -25.75 -29.50 15.12
C GLY A 669 -26.29 -29.17 16.51
N LEU A 670 -26.89 -27.99 16.68
CA LEU A 670 -27.55 -27.64 17.93
C LEU A 670 -28.83 -28.45 18.13
N PRO A 671 -29.16 -28.81 19.39
CA PRO A 671 -30.37 -29.54 19.74
C PRO A 671 -31.65 -28.72 19.50
N ALA A 672 -32.81 -29.29 19.84
CA ALA A 672 -34.08 -28.57 19.76
C ALA A 672 -34.04 -27.29 20.63
N ALA A 673 -34.78 -26.25 20.21
CA ALA A 673 -34.78 -24.96 20.88
C ALA A 673 -35.11 -25.12 22.38
N GLY A 674 -34.28 -24.53 23.24
CA GLY A 674 -34.43 -24.58 24.70
C GLY A 674 -33.64 -25.68 25.42
N GLU A 675 -32.90 -26.52 24.69
CA GLU A 675 -32.01 -27.54 25.30
C GLU A 675 -30.61 -26.98 25.60
N LEU A 676 -30.01 -27.49 26.69
CA LEU A 676 -28.66 -27.11 27.14
C LEU A 676 -27.59 -27.76 26.26
N THR A 677 -26.64 -26.95 25.79
CA THR A 677 -25.40 -27.39 25.12
C THR A 677 -24.22 -27.16 26.05
N GLU A 678 -23.37 -28.16 26.25
CA GLU A 678 -22.15 -28.08 27.08
C GLU A 678 -20.96 -28.70 26.32
N ALA A 679 -19.79 -28.07 26.43
CA ALA A 679 -18.54 -28.52 25.82
C ALA A 679 -17.30 -27.89 26.49
N LEU A 680 -16.12 -28.20 25.96
CA LEU A 680 -14.81 -27.70 26.40
C LEU A 680 -14.10 -27.06 25.22
N LEU A 681 -13.54 -25.86 25.40
CA LEU A 681 -12.46 -25.36 24.55
C LEU A 681 -11.16 -26.02 25.00
N SER A 682 -10.53 -26.85 24.15
CA SER A 682 -9.28 -27.58 24.40
C SER A 682 -8.35 -27.59 23.18
N PRO A 683 -7.36 -26.67 23.10
CA PRO A 683 -6.94 -25.74 24.16
C PRO A 683 -7.94 -24.61 24.40
N ALA A 684 -7.83 -23.89 25.52
CA ALA A 684 -8.75 -22.82 25.89
C ALA A 684 -8.89 -21.66 24.86
N ARG A 685 -7.96 -21.57 23.91
CA ARG A 685 -7.93 -20.57 22.82
C ARG A 685 -8.51 -21.06 21.50
N GLU A 686 -9.00 -22.30 21.44
CA GLU A 686 -9.56 -22.83 20.19
C GLU A 686 -10.94 -22.25 19.89
N THR A 687 -11.43 -22.52 18.69
CA THR A 687 -12.80 -22.24 18.26
C THR A 687 -13.64 -23.50 18.10
N ASP A 688 -14.75 -23.56 18.83
CA ASP A 688 -15.81 -24.55 18.61
C ASP A 688 -16.90 -24.00 17.69
N VAL A 689 -17.37 -24.84 16.77
CA VAL A 689 -18.38 -24.45 15.77
C VAL A 689 -19.68 -25.23 15.98
N TYR A 690 -20.79 -24.51 16.00
CA TYR A 690 -22.14 -25.05 16.04
C TYR A 690 -22.96 -24.60 14.84
N ARG A 691 -23.99 -25.36 14.46
CA ARG A 691 -24.93 -24.97 13.38
C ARG A 691 -26.39 -25.11 13.79
N PHE A 692 -27.22 -24.24 13.22
CA PHE A 692 -28.68 -24.29 13.31
C PHE A 692 -29.32 -23.73 12.04
N THR A 693 -30.61 -23.98 11.85
CA THR A 693 -31.38 -23.41 10.73
C THR A 693 -32.34 -22.34 11.23
N ALA A 694 -32.52 -21.30 10.43
CA ALA A 694 -33.44 -20.19 10.72
C ALA A 694 -34.27 -19.82 9.49
N ALA A 695 -35.47 -19.30 9.73
CA ALA A 695 -36.25 -18.57 8.74
C ALA A 695 -35.95 -17.06 8.81
N ALA A 696 -36.14 -16.35 7.69
CA ALA A 696 -36.00 -14.91 7.65
C ALA A 696 -37.01 -14.23 8.60
N GLY A 697 -36.53 -13.32 9.44
CA GLY A 697 -37.28 -12.61 10.49
C GLY A 697 -37.42 -13.37 11.81
N GLU A 698 -36.89 -14.59 11.92
CA GLU A 698 -36.94 -15.38 13.16
C GLU A 698 -36.00 -14.79 14.23
N ARG A 699 -36.47 -14.73 15.48
CA ARG A 699 -35.70 -14.21 16.62
C ARG A 699 -35.11 -15.34 17.44
N PHE A 700 -33.90 -15.13 17.91
CA PHE A 700 -33.15 -16.05 18.74
C PHE A 700 -32.62 -15.35 20.00
N SER A 701 -32.59 -16.08 21.10
CA SER A 701 -31.94 -15.66 22.35
C SER A 701 -30.85 -16.65 22.71
N PHE A 702 -29.64 -16.16 22.91
CA PHE A 702 -28.53 -16.90 23.47
C PHE A 702 -28.52 -16.67 24.99
N ASP A 703 -28.69 -17.73 25.77
CA ASP A 703 -28.73 -17.72 27.23
C ASP A 703 -27.52 -18.48 27.78
N ALA A 704 -26.60 -17.75 28.42
CA ALA A 704 -25.35 -18.29 28.93
C ALA A 704 -25.58 -18.98 30.27
N ARG A 705 -25.23 -20.27 30.38
CA ARG A 705 -25.39 -21.08 31.60
C ARG A 705 -24.09 -21.25 32.37
N THR A 706 -23.03 -21.54 31.65
CA THR A 706 -21.67 -21.65 32.18
C THR A 706 -20.79 -20.78 31.32
N ALA A 707 -20.47 -19.57 31.81
CA ALA A 707 -19.63 -18.62 31.09
C ALA A 707 -18.15 -18.90 31.39
N PRO A 708 -17.35 -19.32 30.40
CA PRO A 708 -15.91 -19.46 30.57
C PRO A 708 -15.26 -18.07 30.72
N ALA A 709 -14.15 -18.00 31.46
CA ALA A 709 -13.29 -16.84 31.40
C ALA A 709 -12.68 -16.73 30.00
N TYR A 710 -12.63 -15.52 29.44
CA TYR A 710 -11.92 -15.23 28.19
C TYR A 710 -12.42 -16.05 26.98
N ALA A 711 -13.75 -16.16 26.83
CA ALA A 711 -14.34 -16.61 25.57
C ALA A 711 -15.38 -15.60 25.05
N ALA A 712 -15.62 -15.69 23.75
CA ALA A 712 -16.61 -14.91 23.04
C ALA A 712 -17.56 -15.81 22.26
N VAL A 713 -18.71 -15.24 21.90
CA VAL A 713 -19.68 -15.86 21.02
C VAL A 713 -19.91 -14.99 19.80
N ARG A 714 -20.06 -15.66 18.66
CA ARG A 714 -20.30 -15.01 17.37
C ARG A 714 -21.29 -15.83 16.55
N VAL A 715 -22.15 -15.15 15.80
CA VAL A 715 -23.12 -15.78 14.90
C VAL A 715 -22.86 -15.34 13.47
N ILE A 716 -22.64 -16.32 12.60
CA ILE A 716 -22.34 -16.17 11.17
C ILE A 716 -23.56 -16.61 10.35
N ASP A 717 -23.94 -15.81 9.36
CA ASP A 717 -25.02 -16.13 8.42
C ASP A 717 -24.58 -17.09 7.30
N PRO A 718 -25.52 -17.56 6.45
CA PRO A 718 -25.20 -18.48 5.35
C PRO A 718 -24.19 -17.95 4.32
N PHE A 719 -23.87 -16.66 4.32
CA PHE A 719 -22.95 -16.00 3.39
C PHE A 719 -21.64 -15.57 4.07
N GLY A 720 -21.42 -15.94 5.34
CA GLY A 720 -20.19 -15.61 6.07
C GLY A 720 -20.21 -14.26 6.78
N ARG A 721 -21.35 -13.57 6.85
CA ARG A 721 -21.46 -12.27 7.51
C ARG A 721 -21.70 -12.45 9.01
N ASP A 722 -21.06 -11.60 9.81
CA ASP A 722 -21.34 -11.45 11.24
C ASP A 722 -22.74 -10.86 11.45
N VAL A 723 -23.63 -11.60 12.09
CA VAL A 723 -25.00 -11.15 12.45
C VAL A 723 -25.09 -10.74 13.91
N SER A 724 -24.24 -11.33 14.75
CA SER A 724 -24.14 -10.97 16.16
C SER A 724 -22.73 -11.30 16.65
N GLY A 725 -22.02 -10.28 17.13
CA GLY A 725 -20.69 -10.44 17.73
C GLY A 725 -19.50 -9.98 16.89
N PRO A 726 -18.27 -10.17 17.42
CA PRO A 726 -17.98 -10.96 18.62
C PRO A 726 -18.53 -10.31 19.89
N LEU A 727 -19.24 -11.08 20.71
CA LEU A 727 -19.76 -10.64 22.02
C LEU A 727 -19.06 -11.42 23.13
N ASN A 728 -18.97 -10.83 24.33
CA ASN A 728 -18.62 -11.61 25.52
C ASN A 728 -19.63 -12.76 25.69
N PHE A 729 -19.17 -13.89 26.24
CA PHE A 729 -20.02 -15.05 26.52
C PHE A 729 -21.06 -14.73 27.62
N SER A 730 -22.17 -14.13 27.19
CA SER A 730 -23.24 -13.60 28.03
C SER A 730 -24.55 -13.55 27.26
N ASP A 731 -25.65 -13.36 27.98
CA ASP A 731 -26.98 -13.32 27.40
C ASP A 731 -27.08 -12.28 26.28
N SER A 732 -27.56 -12.72 25.12
CA SER A 732 -27.72 -11.88 23.94
C SER A 732 -28.90 -12.34 23.10
N ALA A 733 -29.30 -11.51 22.13
CA ALA A 733 -30.37 -11.85 21.20
C ALA A 733 -30.06 -11.31 19.81
N PHE A 734 -30.55 -11.99 18.79
CA PHE A 734 -30.41 -11.57 17.40
C PHE A 734 -31.62 -11.99 16.57
N THR A 735 -31.78 -11.39 15.40
CA THR A 735 -32.80 -11.77 14.42
C THR A 735 -32.12 -12.28 13.17
N ALA A 736 -32.53 -13.45 12.68
CA ALA A 736 -32.06 -13.98 11.41
C ALA A 736 -32.68 -13.17 10.26
N GLU A 737 -31.89 -12.38 9.55
CA GLU A 737 -32.39 -11.62 8.39
C GLU A 737 -32.71 -12.52 7.20
N LEU A 738 -32.06 -13.68 7.11
CA LEU A 738 -32.11 -14.60 5.98
C LEU A 738 -32.58 -15.98 6.43
N ALA A 739 -33.18 -16.71 5.50
CA ALA A 739 -33.43 -18.13 5.72
C ALA A 739 -32.17 -18.93 5.34
N GLY A 740 -31.80 -19.92 6.15
CA GLY A 740 -30.67 -20.79 5.84
C GLY A 740 -29.98 -21.38 7.07
N THR A 741 -28.77 -21.90 6.84
CA THR A 741 -27.90 -22.44 7.90
C THR A 741 -27.04 -21.33 8.48
N TYR A 742 -27.16 -21.13 9.79
CA TYR A 742 -26.34 -20.22 10.57
C TYR A 742 -25.31 -21.01 11.38
N TYR A 743 -24.18 -20.38 11.66
CA TYR A 743 -23.12 -20.93 12.50
C TYR A 743 -22.97 -20.10 13.77
N LEU A 744 -22.85 -20.76 14.91
CA LEU A 744 -22.51 -20.13 16.18
C LEU A 744 -21.10 -20.60 16.56
N LEU A 745 -20.19 -19.65 16.68
CA LEU A 745 -18.80 -19.88 17.08
C LEU A 745 -18.65 -19.54 18.55
N VAL A 746 -18.06 -20.47 19.31
CA VAL A 746 -17.58 -20.21 20.66
C VAL A 746 -16.06 -20.13 20.57
N GLU A 747 -15.53 -18.92 20.74
CA GLU A 747 -14.14 -18.59 20.43
C GLU A 747 -13.38 -18.30 21.73
N GLY A 748 -12.32 -19.06 22.01
CA GLY A 748 -11.36 -18.74 23.06
C GLY A 748 -10.48 -17.55 22.69
N ARG A 749 -10.02 -16.78 23.69
CA ARG A 749 -9.07 -15.68 23.44
C ARG A 749 -7.71 -16.21 23.02
N SER A 750 -7.11 -15.64 21.99
CA SER A 750 -5.82 -16.09 21.43
C SER A 750 -4.69 -16.18 22.47
N TRP A 751 -4.72 -15.31 23.48
CA TRP A 751 -3.78 -15.25 24.60
C TRP A 751 -4.16 -16.09 25.83
N ASP A 752 -5.30 -16.82 25.83
CA ASP A 752 -5.64 -17.72 26.93
C ASP A 752 -4.74 -18.97 26.86
N ASN A 753 -3.85 -19.09 27.85
CA ASN A 753 -2.88 -20.16 28.00
C ASN A 753 -3.40 -21.35 28.85
N ALA A 754 -4.67 -21.33 29.26
CA ALA A 754 -5.26 -22.46 29.96
C ALA A 754 -5.37 -23.71 29.06
N ALA A 755 -5.23 -24.89 29.66
CA ALA A 755 -5.34 -26.15 28.92
C ALA A 755 -6.77 -26.39 28.41
N GLU A 756 -7.78 -26.02 29.20
CA GLU A 756 -9.19 -26.15 28.80
C GLU A 756 -10.09 -25.13 29.52
N ARG A 757 -11.24 -24.81 28.90
CA ARG A 757 -12.33 -23.99 29.48
C ARG A 757 -13.68 -24.65 29.20
N ALA A 758 -14.44 -24.95 30.26
CA ALA A 758 -15.81 -25.43 30.12
C ALA A 758 -16.79 -24.29 29.87
N TYR A 759 -17.74 -24.51 28.97
CA TYR A 759 -18.82 -23.58 28.70
C TYR A 759 -20.15 -24.30 28.51
N GLY A 760 -21.25 -23.55 28.67
CA GLY A 760 -22.59 -24.06 28.43
C GLY A 760 -23.59 -22.95 28.13
N PHE A 761 -24.48 -23.20 27.18
CA PHE A 761 -25.48 -22.23 26.72
C PHE A 761 -26.77 -22.90 26.24
N VAL A 762 -27.83 -22.12 26.16
CA VAL A 762 -29.11 -22.48 25.51
C VAL A 762 -29.36 -21.51 24.36
N LEU A 763 -29.64 -22.03 23.16
CA LEU A 763 -30.14 -21.23 22.05
C LEU A 763 -31.66 -21.41 21.94
N ASP A 764 -32.39 -20.35 22.28
CA ASP A 764 -33.85 -20.35 22.35
C ASP A 764 -34.48 -19.60 21.18
N ARG A 765 -35.72 -19.99 20.84
CA ARG A 765 -36.58 -19.33 19.84
C ARG A 765 -37.76 -18.67 20.55
N PRO A 766 -37.60 -17.46 21.12
CA PRO A 766 -38.66 -16.81 21.87
C PRO A 766 -39.88 -16.52 20.98
N VAL A 767 -41.05 -17.00 21.42
CA VAL A 767 -42.34 -16.70 20.82
C VAL A 767 -43.03 -15.64 21.67
N ASP A 768 -43.50 -14.57 21.05
CA ASP A 768 -44.23 -13.54 21.79
C ASP A 768 -45.55 -14.10 22.36
N PRO A 769 -45.94 -13.70 23.57
CA PRO A 769 -47.27 -14.00 24.06
C PRO A 769 -48.35 -13.40 23.15
N ALA A 770 -49.52 -14.03 23.14
CA ALA A 770 -50.67 -13.52 22.40
C ALA A 770 -51.04 -12.10 22.88
N PRO A 771 -51.45 -11.18 21.99
CA PRO A 771 -51.86 -9.84 22.40
C PRO A 771 -52.99 -9.88 23.43
N ALA A 772 -52.87 -9.06 24.48
CA ALA A 772 -53.87 -8.93 25.53
C ALA A 772 -54.55 -7.55 25.48
N PRO A 773 -55.78 -7.39 26.01
CA PRO A 773 -56.43 -6.07 26.04
C PRO A 773 -55.78 -5.14 27.08
N LEU A 774 -55.63 -3.85 26.75
CA LEU A 774 -55.23 -2.77 27.66
C LEU A 774 -56.48 -2.03 28.15
N ALA A 775 -56.70 -2.00 29.47
CA ALA A 775 -57.76 -1.20 30.08
C ALA A 775 -57.21 0.15 30.53
N ILE A 776 -57.71 1.25 29.95
CA ILE A 776 -57.29 2.62 30.29
C ILE A 776 -57.59 2.90 31.78
N GLY A 777 -56.61 3.48 32.47
CA GLY A 777 -56.65 3.78 33.91
C GLY A 777 -56.37 2.60 34.85
N ALA A 778 -56.34 1.36 34.35
CA ALA A 778 -56.00 0.19 35.17
C ALA A 778 -54.48 -0.04 35.22
N THR A 779 -53.99 -0.58 36.34
CA THR A 779 -52.59 -1.05 36.45
C THR A 779 -52.38 -2.29 35.61
N ILE A 780 -51.41 -2.21 34.69
CA ILE A 780 -50.99 -3.29 33.80
C ILE A 780 -49.64 -3.81 34.23
N THR A 781 -49.47 -5.13 34.21
CA THR A 781 -48.19 -5.82 34.42
C THR A 781 -47.82 -6.58 33.15
N ALA A 782 -46.68 -6.22 32.54
CA ALA A 782 -46.12 -6.89 31.37
C ALA A 782 -44.74 -7.49 31.72
N ALA A 783 -44.60 -8.80 31.61
CA ALA A 783 -43.34 -9.50 31.90
C ALA A 783 -42.64 -9.93 30.60
N ILE A 784 -41.40 -9.50 30.44
CA ILE A 784 -40.45 -9.98 29.42
C ILE A 784 -39.68 -11.12 30.07
N THR A 785 -40.06 -12.36 29.77
CA THR A 785 -39.49 -13.54 30.44
C THR A 785 -38.28 -14.11 29.72
N ARG A 786 -38.10 -13.77 28.43
CA ARG A 786 -36.98 -14.19 27.60
C ARG A 786 -36.39 -12.99 26.84
N PRO A 787 -35.07 -12.97 26.57
CA PRO A 787 -34.45 -11.96 25.73
C PRO A 787 -35.18 -11.83 24.38
N SER A 788 -35.36 -10.60 23.90
CA SER A 788 -36.10 -10.24 22.67
C SER A 788 -37.62 -10.52 22.64
N GLU A 789 -38.22 -11.09 23.69
CA GLU A 789 -39.68 -11.26 23.81
C GLU A 789 -40.39 -9.90 23.79
N LYS A 790 -41.56 -9.82 23.15
CA LYS A 790 -42.39 -8.62 23.10
C LYS A 790 -43.80 -8.92 23.61
N VAL A 791 -44.26 -8.17 24.60
CA VAL A 791 -45.64 -8.22 25.09
C VAL A 791 -46.46 -7.16 24.37
N ARG A 792 -47.58 -7.55 23.75
CA ARG A 792 -48.45 -6.63 23.00
C ARG A 792 -49.79 -6.43 23.70
N LEU A 793 -50.19 -5.17 23.81
CA LEU A 793 -51.38 -4.75 24.53
C LEU A 793 -52.25 -3.87 23.63
N ASP A 794 -53.47 -4.30 23.33
CA ASP A 794 -54.36 -3.66 22.36
C ASP A 794 -55.52 -2.90 23.04
N PHE A 795 -55.86 -1.71 22.55
CA PHE A 795 -57.04 -0.95 22.97
C PHE A 795 -57.63 -0.10 21.84
N THR A 796 -58.86 0.36 22.00
CA THR A 796 -59.57 1.19 21.02
C THR A 796 -60.08 2.46 21.67
N LEU A 797 -59.83 3.60 21.01
CA LEU A 797 -60.38 4.89 21.37
C LEU A 797 -61.54 5.23 20.43
N THR A 798 -62.69 5.61 21.00
CA THR A 798 -63.87 6.00 20.23
C THR A 798 -63.92 7.49 19.90
N GLU A 799 -63.16 8.30 20.63
CA GLU A 799 -62.99 9.73 20.42
C GLU A 799 -61.53 10.15 20.64
N ALA A 800 -61.18 11.36 20.21
CA ALA A 800 -59.85 11.90 20.44
C ALA A 800 -59.70 12.36 21.89
N GLY A 801 -58.53 12.12 22.48
CA GLY A 801 -58.25 12.40 23.90
C GLY A 801 -56.79 12.70 24.19
N SER A 802 -56.53 13.06 25.46
CA SER A 802 -55.19 13.31 25.98
C SER A 802 -54.86 12.25 27.01
N TYR A 803 -53.80 11.50 26.77
CA TYR A 803 -53.39 10.39 27.62
C TYR A 803 -52.00 10.64 28.18
N TYR A 804 -51.73 10.03 29.33
CA TYR A 804 -50.45 10.12 30.02
C TYR A 804 -50.01 8.72 30.44
N LEU A 805 -48.78 8.34 30.10
CA LEU A 805 -48.24 7.05 30.53
C LEU A 805 -47.58 7.24 31.89
N ASP A 806 -48.18 6.60 32.88
CA ASP A 806 -47.74 6.61 34.27
C ASP A 806 -46.95 5.33 34.54
N SER A 807 -45.64 5.46 34.73
CA SER A 807 -44.73 4.35 34.90
C SER A 807 -44.57 4.01 36.37
N LEU A 808 -44.94 2.78 36.73
CA LEU A 808 -44.70 2.24 38.06
C LEU A 808 -43.39 1.42 38.08
N THR A 809 -42.50 1.66 37.11
CA THR A 809 -41.29 0.85 36.86
C THR A 809 -40.08 1.73 36.61
N ALA A 810 -39.12 1.71 37.54
CA ALA A 810 -37.86 2.42 37.40
C ALA A 810 -36.81 1.58 36.63
N ASN A 811 -37.05 1.28 35.35
CA ASN A 811 -36.12 0.52 34.52
C ASN A 811 -36.01 1.09 33.10
N GLY A 812 -34.88 1.76 32.80
CA GLY A 812 -34.62 2.35 31.49
C GLY A 812 -34.24 1.36 30.38
N ASN A 813 -34.07 0.08 30.71
CA ASN A 813 -33.84 -0.98 29.73
C ASN A 813 -35.13 -1.73 29.38
N LEU A 814 -36.27 -1.40 29.99
CA LEU A 814 -37.58 -1.82 29.51
C LEU A 814 -38.18 -0.67 28.70
N LEU A 815 -38.62 -0.98 27.49
CA LEU A 815 -39.10 -0.04 26.50
C LEU A 815 -40.59 -0.27 26.24
N TRP A 816 -41.28 0.78 25.84
CA TRP A 816 -42.61 0.69 25.24
C TRP A 816 -42.68 1.47 23.92
N GLN A 817 -43.51 0.98 23.01
CA GLN A 817 -43.85 1.66 21.75
C GLN A 817 -45.36 1.60 21.54
N LEU A 818 -45.97 2.76 21.35
CA LEU A 818 -47.38 2.92 21.03
C LEU A 818 -47.56 3.15 19.52
N GLU A 819 -48.27 2.25 18.88
CA GLU A 819 -48.68 2.34 17.48
C GLU A 819 -50.17 2.65 17.39
N GLY A 820 -50.54 3.54 16.47
CA GLY A 820 -51.91 3.89 16.15
C GLY A 820 -52.20 3.72 14.65
N PRO A 821 -53.36 4.20 14.16
CA PRO A 821 -53.80 3.99 12.77
C PRO A 821 -52.86 4.56 11.70
N THR A 822 -52.00 5.52 12.07
CA THR A 822 -51.06 6.21 11.17
C THR A 822 -49.60 5.78 11.37
N GLY A 823 -49.34 4.73 12.15
CA GLY A 823 -47.99 4.25 12.48
C GLY A 823 -47.61 4.50 13.94
N VAL A 824 -46.30 4.54 14.22
CA VAL A 824 -45.76 4.80 15.57
C VAL A 824 -46.14 6.20 16.02
N VAL A 825 -46.76 6.29 17.20
CA VAL A 825 -47.25 7.55 17.79
C VAL A 825 -46.28 8.06 18.84
N ALA A 826 -45.78 7.17 19.70
CA ALA A 826 -44.79 7.48 20.72
C ALA A 826 -44.03 6.21 21.12
N SER A 827 -42.83 6.39 21.65
CA SER A 827 -42.03 5.31 22.24
C SER A 827 -41.10 5.92 23.28
N ASP A 828 -40.88 5.21 24.38
CA ASP A 828 -39.96 5.64 25.44
C ASP A 828 -39.50 4.44 26.28
N ASP A 829 -38.57 4.67 27.19
CA ASP A 829 -38.24 3.73 28.26
C ASP A 829 -39.10 3.98 29.51
N PHE A 830 -39.31 2.94 30.32
CA PHE A 830 -40.18 3.05 31.50
C PHE A 830 -39.60 3.96 32.60
N TYR A 831 -38.29 4.19 32.66
CA TYR A 831 -37.71 5.11 33.63
C TYR A 831 -37.97 6.58 33.26
N GLY A 832 -37.80 6.96 32.00
CA GLY A 832 -37.99 8.32 31.49
C GLY A 832 -39.45 8.73 31.27
N SER A 833 -40.35 7.77 31.13
CA SER A 833 -41.75 7.98 30.69
C SER A 833 -42.53 9.07 31.45
N ASP A 834 -42.32 9.21 32.75
CA ASP A 834 -42.93 10.24 33.59
C ASP A 834 -41.97 10.85 34.63
N SER A 835 -40.69 10.47 34.61
CA SER A 835 -39.67 10.93 35.55
C SER A 835 -39.47 12.45 35.53
N PHE A 836 -39.21 13.04 36.70
CA PHE A 836 -38.83 14.46 36.87
C PHE A 836 -37.58 14.84 36.05
N GLU A 837 -36.67 13.90 35.83
CA GLU A 837 -35.36 14.14 35.22
C GLU A 837 -35.44 14.39 33.71
N ASP A 838 -36.58 14.09 33.08
CA ASP A 838 -36.79 14.31 31.66
C ASP A 838 -37.71 15.51 31.39
N TYR A 839 -37.19 16.52 30.70
CA TYR A 839 -37.88 17.78 30.42
C TYR A 839 -38.83 17.75 29.21
N GLY A 840 -38.90 16.64 28.48
CA GLY A 840 -39.74 16.48 27.28
C GLY A 840 -41.26 16.57 27.53
N GLU A 841 -42.03 16.79 26.46
CA GLU A 841 -43.51 16.74 26.49
C GLU A 841 -43.99 15.28 26.62
N ARG A 842 -44.86 15.01 27.60
CA ARG A 842 -45.26 13.64 27.99
C ARG A 842 -46.73 13.29 27.71
N VAL A 843 -47.51 14.25 27.22
CA VAL A 843 -48.93 14.02 26.89
C VAL A 843 -49.08 13.44 25.50
N LEU A 844 -49.75 12.30 25.42
CA LEU A 844 -50.10 11.63 24.18
C LEU A 844 -51.45 12.15 23.69
N ARG A 845 -51.45 12.90 22.59
CA ARG A 845 -52.67 13.33 21.89
C ARG A 845 -53.08 12.27 20.90
N LEU A 846 -54.06 11.46 21.27
CA LEU A 846 -54.50 10.31 20.49
C LEU A 846 -55.86 10.61 19.85
N GLY A 847 -56.02 10.25 18.57
CA GLY A 847 -57.31 10.32 17.87
C GLY A 847 -58.17 9.08 18.14
N ALA A 848 -59.39 9.06 17.60
CA ALA A 848 -60.18 7.83 17.57
C ALA A 848 -59.49 6.77 16.69
N GLY A 849 -59.40 5.53 17.15
CA GLY A 849 -58.72 4.46 16.42
C GLY A 849 -58.31 3.27 17.29
N ASN A 850 -57.72 2.28 16.63
CA ASN A 850 -57.11 1.12 17.28
C ASN A 850 -55.64 1.41 17.57
N TYR A 851 -55.22 1.04 18.77
CA TYR A 851 -53.88 1.26 19.27
C TYR A 851 -53.29 -0.03 19.82
N ARG A 852 -51.97 -0.15 19.68
CA ARG A 852 -51.17 -1.25 20.22
C ARG A 852 -49.99 -0.68 20.98
N LEU A 853 -49.90 -1.00 22.26
CA LEU A 853 -48.73 -0.73 23.09
C LEU A 853 -47.89 -2.01 23.16
N THR A 854 -46.66 -1.94 22.66
CA THR A 854 -45.69 -3.05 22.71
C THR A 854 -44.68 -2.77 23.80
N VAL A 855 -44.54 -3.69 24.76
CA VAL A 855 -43.49 -3.69 25.79
C VAL A 855 -42.38 -4.65 25.37
N SER A 856 -41.13 -4.23 25.50
CA SER A 856 -39.95 -5.02 25.13
C SER A 856 -38.73 -4.66 25.98
N GLY A 857 -37.76 -5.56 26.10
CA GLY A 857 -36.45 -5.23 26.67
C GLY A 857 -35.50 -4.63 25.63
N ASN A 858 -34.64 -3.70 26.05
CA ASN A 858 -33.47 -3.27 25.30
C ASN A 858 -32.36 -4.33 25.42
N ASN A 859 -31.68 -4.65 24.31
CA ASN A 859 -30.75 -5.78 24.21
C ASN A 859 -31.38 -7.11 24.67
N ALA A 860 -30.71 -7.84 25.55
CA ALA A 860 -31.18 -9.09 26.15
C ALA A 860 -31.92 -8.91 27.49
N THR A 861 -32.32 -7.66 27.82
CA THR A 861 -32.94 -7.38 29.12
C THR A 861 -34.27 -8.13 29.27
N THR A 862 -34.41 -8.84 30.39
CA THR A 862 -35.67 -9.42 30.87
C THR A 862 -36.15 -8.66 32.11
N GLY A 863 -37.42 -8.79 32.45
CA GLY A 863 -37.99 -8.11 33.61
C GLY A 863 -39.47 -7.78 33.45
N THR A 864 -40.03 -7.16 34.49
CA THR A 864 -41.47 -6.85 34.55
C THR A 864 -41.68 -5.35 34.56
N ALA A 865 -42.51 -4.86 33.65
CA ALA A 865 -42.99 -3.48 33.61
C ALA A 865 -44.43 -3.39 34.16
N ASN A 866 -44.60 -2.61 35.22
CA ASN A 866 -45.87 -2.15 35.74
C ASN A 866 -46.11 -0.69 35.33
N PHE A 867 -47.31 -0.38 34.81
CA PHE A 867 -47.66 0.98 34.36
C PHE A 867 -49.18 1.16 34.23
N ARG A 868 -49.61 2.41 34.02
CA ARG A 868 -50.99 2.79 33.70
C ARG A 868 -51.00 3.74 32.50
N LEU A 869 -52.03 3.65 31.67
CA LEU A 869 -52.34 4.67 30.68
C LEU A 869 -53.51 5.51 31.21
N LEU A 870 -53.22 6.71 31.69
CA LEU A 870 -54.20 7.61 32.28
C LEU A 870 -54.90 8.42 31.19
N ASP A 871 -56.22 8.60 31.32
CA ASP A 871 -56.99 9.57 30.54
C ASP A 871 -57.09 10.87 31.34
N LEU A 872 -56.48 11.94 30.83
CA LEU A 872 -56.43 13.23 31.51
C LEU A 872 -57.80 13.93 31.57
N ALA A 873 -58.79 13.51 30.78
CA ALA A 873 -60.17 13.98 30.96
C ALA A 873 -60.74 13.58 32.33
N ASN A 874 -60.28 12.45 32.87
CA ASN A 874 -60.68 11.91 34.17
C ASN A 874 -59.85 12.43 35.35
N ALA A 875 -58.91 13.37 35.11
CA ALA A 875 -58.12 13.99 36.16
C ALA A 875 -59.01 14.66 37.22
N THR A 876 -58.55 14.62 38.48
CA THR A 876 -59.30 15.14 39.63
C THR A 876 -59.43 16.67 39.53
N PRO A 877 -60.65 17.25 39.56
CA PRO A 877 -60.81 18.71 39.53
C PRO A 877 -60.20 19.39 40.76
N LEU A 878 -59.53 20.51 40.55
CA LEU A 878 -59.07 21.43 41.59
C LEU A 878 -59.99 22.65 41.65
N GLU A 879 -60.34 23.05 42.87
CA GLU A 879 -61.05 24.29 43.14
C GLU A 879 -60.08 25.35 43.68
N LEU A 880 -60.09 26.55 43.10
CA LEU A 880 -59.24 27.65 43.56
C LEU A 880 -59.49 27.96 45.04
N GLY A 881 -58.41 28.00 45.83
CA GLY A 881 -58.46 28.30 47.26
C GLY A 881 -58.85 27.13 48.16
N ARG A 882 -59.09 25.93 47.62
CA ARG A 882 -59.29 24.70 48.41
C ARG A 882 -57.99 23.89 48.48
N PRO A 883 -57.58 23.41 49.67
CA PRO A 883 -56.47 22.46 49.77
C PRO A 883 -56.87 21.12 49.15
N VAL A 884 -55.95 20.50 48.40
CA VAL A 884 -56.07 19.12 47.90
C VAL A 884 -55.01 18.25 48.58
N SER A 885 -55.33 16.99 48.82
CA SER A 885 -54.41 15.99 49.37
C SER A 885 -54.52 14.70 48.57
N GLY A 886 -53.39 14.11 48.24
CA GLY A 886 -53.27 12.80 47.58
C GLY A 886 -52.09 12.02 48.17
N ALA A 887 -51.93 10.78 47.73
CA ALA A 887 -50.79 9.94 48.10
C ALA A 887 -50.43 9.07 46.89
N ASN A 888 -49.20 9.22 46.39
CA ASN A 888 -48.66 8.36 45.34
C ASN A 888 -48.23 7.04 46.01
N ASP A 889 -48.97 5.96 45.78
CA ASP A 889 -48.73 4.64 46.37
C ASP A 889 -48.84 3.54 45.29
N PRO A 890 -47.71 3.10 44.70
CA PRO A 890 -46.33 3.32 45.14
C PRO A 890 -45.81 4.74 44.86
N MET A 891 -44.70 5.13 45.47
CA MET A 891 -44.08 6.46 45.27
C MET A 891 -43.75 6.80 43.79
N GLN A 892 -43.70 5.80 42.91
CA GLN A 892 -43.51 5.98 41.46
C GLN A 892 -44.77 6.42 40.71
N GLU A 893 -45.96 6.35 41.31
CA GLU A 893 -47.22 6.75 40.69
C GLU A 893 -47.27 8.25 40.37
N THR A 894 -47.97 8.57 39.28
CA THR A 894 -48.39 9.92 38.89
C THR A 894 -49.89 10.13 39.16
N ASP A 895 -50.22 11.13 39.99
CA ASP A 895 -51.58 11.63 40.16
C ASP A 895 -51.88 12.81 39.21
N ALA A 896 -53.00 12.73 38.49
CA ALA A 896 -53.43 13.79 37.57
C ALA A 896 -54.56 14.66 38.14
N TYR A 897 -54.38 15.98 38.06
CA TYR A 897 -55.35 16.99 38.48
C TYR A 897 -55.66 17.97 37.34
N LYS A 898 -56.87 18.53 37.31
CA LYS A 898 -57.29 19.53 36.32
C LYS A 898 -57.88 20.78 36.95
N LEU A 899 -57.66 21.93 36.34
CA LEU A 899 -58.14 23.23 36.81
C LEU A 899 -58.59 24.07 35.62
N ASP A 900 -59.77 24.69 35.73
CA ASP A 900 -60.27 25.60 34.71
C ASP A 900 -59.74 27.01 34.94
N LEU A 901 -59.02 27.55 33.97
CA LEU A 901 -58.41 28.89 34.01
C LEU A 901 -58.87 29.75 32.83
N THR A 902 -58.99 31.05 33.06
CA THR A 902 -59.25 32.03 31.99
C THR A 902 -57.93 32.56 31.43
N LYS A 903 -57.87 32.80 30.12
CA LYS A 903 -56.66 33.37 29.47
C LYS A 903 -56.25 34.70 30.13
N GLY A 904 -55.00 34.78 30.59
CA GLY A 904 -54.46 35.95 31.30
C GLY A 904 -54.66 35.95 32.81
N GLN A 905 -55.34 34.94 33.37
CA GLN A 905 -55.47 34.73 34.81
C GLN A 905 -54.14 34.28 35.40
N SER A 906 -53.66 34.97 36.44
CA SER A 906 -52.53 34.53 37.25
C SER A 906 -53.02 33.66 38.39
N VAL A 907 -52.42 32.50 38.56
CA VAL A 907 -52.66 31.58 39.68
C VAL A 907 -51.35 31.26 40.36
N TYR A 908 -51.41 31.06 41.67
CA TYR A 908 -50.27 30.74 42.52
C TYR A 908 -50.50 29.36 43.14
N PHE A 909 -49.53 28.49 42.96
CA PHE A 909 -49.49 27.16 43.57
C PHE A 909 -48.75 27.25 44.90
N ARG A 910 -49.41 26.85 45.98
CA ARG A 910 -48.81 26.80 47.32
C ARG A 910 -48.68 25.34 47.76
N ALA A 911 -47.45 24.89 48.01
CA ALA A 911 -47.19 23.57 48.58
C ALA A 911 -47.46 23.59 50.09
N LEU A 912 -48.53 22.90 50.52
CA LEU A 912 -48.89 22.81 51.95
C LEU A 912 -48.07 21.75 52.71
N GLN A 913 -47.43 20.85 51.97
CA GLN A 913 -46.50 19.85 52.46
C GLN A 913 -45.42 19.65 51.39
N SER A 914 -44.14 19.67 51.77
CA SER A 914 -43.03 19.42 50.86
C SER A 914 -42.60 17.95 50.92
N HIS A 915 -42.26 17.39 49.76
CA HIS A 915 -41.63 16.08 49.65
C HIS A 915 -40.43 16.17 48.72
N PRO A 916 -39.22 15.76 49.14
CA PRO A 916 -37.97 16.02 48.40
C PRO A 916 -37.89 15.31 47.04
N TYR A 917 -38.72 14.30 46.82
CA TYR A 917 -38.75 13.50 45.60
C TYR A 917 -40.07 13.60 44.82
N ALA A 918 -40.96 14.54 45.18
CA ALA A 918 -42.18 14.82 44.42
C ALA A 918 -41.94 15.99 43.47
N SER A 919 -42.43 15.87 42.24
CA SER A 919 -42.37 16.94 41.24
C SER A 919 -43.76 17.25 40.68
N ILE A 920 -43.92 18.46 40.15
CA ILE A 920 -45.14 18.90 39.48
C ILE A 920 -44.83 19.32 38.05
N ARG A 921 -45.71 18.95 37.13
CA ARG A 921 -45.74 19.43 35.74
C ARG A 921 -47.03 20.20 35.52
N ILE A 922 -46.95 21.32 34.81
CA ILE A 922 -48.14 22.09 34.41
C ILE A 922 -48.27 22.01 32.90
N ILE A 923 -49.43 21.55 32.44
CA ILE A 923 -49.70 21.23 31.05
C ILE A 923 -50.90 22.03 30.61
N ASP A 924 -50.81 22.66 29.44
CA ASP A 924 -51.90 23.45 28.88
C ASP A 924 -52.95 22.59 28.16
N PRO A 925 -54.10 23.16 27.77
CA PRO A 925 -55.14 22.42 27.06
C PRO A 925 -54.74 21.91 25.67
N ALA A 926 -53.61 22.36 25.09
CA ALA A 926 -53.05 21.83 23.86
C ALA A 926 -52.09 20.64 24.11
N GLY A 927 -51.76 20.36 25.37
CA GLY A 927 -50.87 19.26 25.78
C GLY A 927 -49.42 19.70 25.92
N LYS A 928 -49.14 20.99 25.75
CA LYS A 928 -47.82 21.56 25.89
C LYS A 928 -47.49 21.78 27.35
N GLN A 929 -46.30 21.39 27.75
CA GLN A 929 -45.77 21.66 29.08
C GLN A 929 -45.39 23.15 29.18
N ILE A 930 -46.11 23.89 30.03
CA ILE A 930 -45.91 25.34 30.22
C ILE A 930 -45.02 25.68 31.42
N SER A 931 -44.78 24.71 32.29
CA SER A 931 -43.72 24.75 33.30
C SER A 931 -42.96 23.44 33.27
N SER A 932 -41.62 23.51 33.16
CA SER A 932 -40.75 22.35 33.33
C SER A 932 -41.08 21.59 34.61
N PRO A 933 -40.81 20.27 34.66
CA PRO A 933 -40.97 19.48 35.86
C PRO A 933 -40.11 20.11 36.92
N ALA A 934 -40.62 20.17 38.13
CA ALA A 934 -39.97 20.91 39.18
C ALA A 934 -40.42 20.42 40.55
N GLY A 935 -39.52 20.46 41.53
CA GLY A 935 -39.83 20.01 42.88
C GLY A 935 -41.10 20.67 43.43
N LEU A 936 -41.88 19.91 44.18
CA LEU A 936 -43.15 20.32 44.79
C LEU A 936 -42.91 21.44 45.82
N ALA A 937 -42.99 22.68 45.36
CA ALA A 937 -42.73 23.90 46.11
C ALA A 937 -43.62 25.04 45.60
N ASP A 938 -43.69 26.13 46.36
CA ASP A 938 -44.45 27.34 46.05
C ASP A 938 -44.04 27.95 44.68
N ARG A 939 -45.03 28.21 43.81
CA ARG A 939 -44.83 28.65 42.40
C ARG A 939 -45.87 29.64 41.92
#